data_AF-A0A9P5CIB7-F1
#
_entry.id   AF-A0A9P5CIB7-F1
#
_cell.length_a   1.000
_cell.length_b   1.000
_cell.length_c   1.000
_cell.angle_alpha   90.00
_cell.angle_beta   90.00
_cell.angle_gamma   90.00
#
_symmetry.space_group_name_H-M   'P 1'
#
loop_
_entity.id
_entity.type
_entity.pdbx_description
1 polymer ?
#
loop_
_entity_poly.entity_id
_entity_poly.type
_entity_poly.pdbx_seq_one_letter_code
_entity_poly.pdbx_strand_id
1 'polypeptide(L)'
;MSVPESKYLSAIWRDNIFKDKVIFVTGGAGTICSMQTRAMVRLGANACILGRNASKTEAAAKDIATARPGAKVIGIGECDVRKIESLEAAAARCVKELGGIDYVIAGAAGNFVASIDKISSNAFKTVMDIDVIGTYNTIKATIPYLLQSSTPRIIAVSATFHYTGMPFQSHVSAAKAAVDSLIANVALEYGPRGVVANVIAPGPIADTEGMARLASSRPEEIAKFAKTIPSGRYGTVKDIADATVFLFSDASSYINGQIIPVDGASWRRQGAYTVGVDAGVDYPDFLKSEQISEGLKGGKKDKQPGTSSSFFHPQPQQRASKMQSKLLLATLSAAAVAPAAAEQVLGVYIFHRHGDRTSKAWNPVSLTPLGAQQVASSAEFYRNRYITSDADQRIASISANQAVLSQLAVTAPVDNVLQNSANVFVQGLYPPNQTAGSQKLANGTTVEAPLGGYQYIPVNTVTSGASSSNSESSAWLQGSSGCSDAVVSSNSYFLTPEYLSTFNNTKDFYQNLLPVINTTFNSTTATFKNGYSIFDYINVATIHNSSIPSDNLLTNSTLTNLYDLASTHEWNLAFNSSEPVRAIAGSVLAGQIMTALQPIVDGKTAPRFNIQFGAYGAFMAFFGLAQLPAADNQFYGICNYASSMVIEVVAPSATQTSADDLTVRFLWSNGTAAANGLKAYPLFGQKETTLSWNDFKTGMDKFAIADTQDWCQICGNTDGSCAANSTASSTPEAKSSDNSNITKPVAGVIGALVTLGVILGLEALVILLGGLRLVKKSTLAKANASTGEAAVKA
;
A
#
# COMPACT_ATOMS: atom_id res chain seq x y z
N MET A 1 34.32 33.86 -14.42
CA MET A 1 35.37 32.87 -14.12
C MET A 1 34.78 31.50 -14.39
N SER A 2 35.47 30.65 -15.15
CA SER A 2 34.96 29.30 -15.47
C SER A 2 34.77 28.49 -14.18
N VAL A 3 33.56 27.98 -13.95
CA VAL A 3 33.30 27.02 -12.86
C VAL A 3 34.17 25.78 -13.09
N PRO A 4 35.01 25.35 -12.13
CA PRO A 4 35.82 24.13 -12.28
C PRO A 4 34.95 22.91 -12.55
N GLU A 5 35.38 22.01 -13.44
CA GLU A 5 34.62 20.81 -13.84
C GLU A 5 34.22 19.95 -12.64
N SER A 6 35.13 19.78 -11.68
CA SER A 6 34.90 19.02 -10.44
C SER A 6 33.76 19.56 -9.56
N LYS A 7 33.27 20.77 -9.80
CA LYS A 7 32.14 21.36 -9.08
C LYS A 7 30.77 20.97 -9.64
N TYR A 8 30.70 20.45 -10.86
CA TYR A 8 29.42 20.13 -11.50
C TYR A 8 29.40 18.79 -12.25
N LEU A 9 30.52 18.07 -12.36
CA LEU A 9 30.57 16.80 -13.08
C LEU A 9 31.54 15.80 -12.46
N SER A 10 31.14 14.53 -12.36
CA SER A 10 32.05 13.42 -12.03
C SER A 10 32.97 13.05 -13.19
N ALA A 11 34.20 12.65 -12.88
CA ALA A 11 35.17 12.19 -13.88
C ALA A 11 34.83 10.82 -14.51
N ILE A 12 33.75 10.15 -14.09
CA ILE A 12 33.36 8.82 -14.58
C ILE A 12 32.65 8.87 -15.93
N TRP A 13 32.11 10.02 -16.32
CA TRP A 13 31.31 10.16 -17.53
C TRP A 13 32.20 10.18 -18.77
N ARG A 14 31.83 9.36 -19.76
CA ARG A 14 32.52 9.32 -21.05
C ARG A 14 32.33 10.65 -21.79
N ASP A 15 33.42 11.24 -22.25
CA ASP A 15 33.38 12.42 -23.12
C ASP A 15 32.47 12.17 -24.35
N ASN A 16 31.81 13.23 -24.81
CA ASN A 16 30.98 13.20 -26.01
C ASN A 16 29.79 12.22 -25.97
N ILE A 17 29.36 11.76 -24.79
CA ILE A 17 28.17 10.91 -24.65
C ILE A 17 26.88 11.58 -25.17
N PHE A 18 26.83 12.92 -25.21
CA PHE A 18 25.72 13.70 -25.78
C PHE A 18 26.11 14.46 -27.05
N LYS A 19 27.10 13.97 -27.79
CA LYS A 19 27.53 14.59 -29.04
C LYS A 19 26.35 14.75 -29.99
N ASP A 20 26.27 15.92 -30.62
CA ASP A 20 25.24 16.30 -31.60
C ASP A 20 23.80 16.31 -31.06
N LYS A 21 23.64 16.26 -29.73
CA LYS A 21 22.35 16.36 -29.05
C LYS A 21 22.04 17.79 -28.61
N VAL A 22 20.76 18.12 -28.56
CA VAL A 22 20.27 19.43 -28.12
C VAL A 22 19.40 19.30 -26.87
N ILE A 23 19.73 20.08 -25.84
CA ILE A 23 18.94 20.18 -24.61
C ILE A 23 18.18 21.52 -24.51
N PHE A 24 16.88 21.45 -24.22
CA PHE A 24 16.00 22.60 -24.01
C PHE A 24 15.62 22.71 -22.53
N VAL A 25 15.89 23.85 -21.89
CA VAL A 25 15.83 23.97 -20.42
C VAL A 25 15.06 25.21 -19.98
N THR A 26 13.92 25.01 -19.33
CA THR A 26 13.24 26.10 -18.62
C THR A 26 13.82 26.30 -17.23
N GLY A 27 13.93 27.56 -16.79
CA GLY A 27 14.64 27.89 -15.56
C GLY A 27 16.16 27.71 -15.67
N GLY A 28 16.71 27.64 -16.89
CA GLY A 28 18.12 27.29 -17.13
C GLY A 28 19.15 28.30 -16.60
N ALA A 29 18.73 29.50 -16.24
CA ALA A 29 19.55 30.48 -15.51
C ALA A 29 19.53 30.31 -13.98
N GLY A 30 18.76 29.34 -13.46
CA GLY A 30 18.71 28.96 -12.05
C GLY A 30 19.93 28.14 -11.64
N THR A 31 20.23 28.11 -10.34
CA THR A 31 21.47 27.50 -9.81
C THR A 31 21.60 26.01 -10.11
N ILE A 32 20.49 25.26 -10.08
CA ILE A 32 20.50 23.81 -10.39
C ILE A 32 20.53 23.57 -11.91
N CYS A 33 19.56 24.13 -12.64
CA CYS A 33 19.42 23.87 -14.07
C CYS A 33 20.61 24.36 -14.90
N SER A 34 21.28 25.44 -14.49
CA SER A 34 22.51 25.90 -15.15
C SER A 34 23.65 24.87 -15.04
N MET A 35 23.79 24.20 -13.89
CA MET A 35 24.83 23.17 -13.68
C MET A 35 24.48 21.86 -14.39
N GLN A 36 23.21 21.46 -14.40
CA GLN A 36 22.72 20.36 -15.23
C GLN A 36 23.04 20.62 -16.71
N THR A 37 22.71 21.81 -17.21
CA THR A 37 22.99 22.20 -18.61
C THR A 37 24.49 22.22 -18.90
N ARG A 38 25.29 22.78 -17.98
CA ARG A 38 26.76 22.83 -18.08
C ARG A 38 27.38 21.44 -18.18
N ALA A 39 26.92 20.49 -17.39
CA ALA A 39 27.35 19.08 -17.48
C ALA A 39 27.04 18.48 -18.87
N MET A 40 25.82 18.66 -19.37
CA MET A 40 25.41 18.17 -20.70
C MET A 40 26.26 18.78 -21.82
N VAL A 41 26.52 20.10 -21.75
CA VAL A 41 27.35 20.82 -22.72
C VAL A 41 28.81 20.35 -22.69
N ARG A 42 29.38 20.19 -21.49
CA ARG A 42 30.72 19.62 -21.29
C ARG A 42 30.86 18.23 -21.92
N LEU A 43 29.78 17.46 -21.88
CA LEU A 43 29.70 16.08 -22.38
C LEU A 43 29.22 15.94 -23.83
N GLY A 44 29.07 17.04 -24.58
CA GLY A 44 28.86 16.98 -26.02
C GLY A 44 27.63 17.72 -26.55
N ALA A 45 26.69 18.10 -25.69
CA ALA A 45 25.42 18.70 -26.11
C ALA A 45 25.55 20.18 -26.51
N ASN A 46 24.63 20.65 -27.35
CA ASN A 46 24.28 22.06 -27.48
C ASN A 46 23.03 22.35 -26.63
N ALA A 47 22.80 23.61 -26.25
CA ALA A 47 21.74 23.93 -25.30
C ALA A 47 20.95 25.19 -25.64
N CYS A 48 19.66 25.16 -25.33
CA CYS A 48 18.78 26.31 -25.29
C CYS A 48 18.24 26.48 -23.87
N ILE A 49 18.58 27.59 -23.22
CA ILE A 49 18.09 27.90 -21.87
C ILE A 49 17.12 29.07 -21.89
N LEU A 50 16.10 28.99 -21.05
CA LEU A 50 15.02 29.97 -21.01
C LEU A 50 14.87 30.57 -19.61
N GLY A 51 14.52 31.85 -19.58
CA GLY A 51 14.22 32.55 -18.35
C GLY A 51 13.51 33.88 -18.60
N ARG A 52 12.90 34.43 -17.54
CA ARG A 52 12.14 35.69 -17.62
C ARG A 52 13.04 36.92 -17.71
N ASN A 53 14.25 36.86 -17.14
CA ASN A 53 15.20 37.98 -17.18
C ASN A 53 16.19 37.77 -18.33
N ALA A 54 16.15 38.64 -19.34
CA ALA A 54 17.00 38.51 -20.53
C ALA A 54 18.49 38.53 -20.21
N SER A 55 18.96 39.59 -19.54
CA SER A 55 20.38 39.76 -19.23
C SER A 55 20.94 38.59 -18.40
N LYS A 56 20.20 38.10 -17.39
CA LYS A 56 20.61 36.94 -16.58
C LYS A 56 20.68 35.67 -17.41
N THR A 57 19.72 35.45 -18.30
CA THR A 57 19.62 34.24 -19.12
C THR A 57 20.71 34.20 -20.18
N GLU A 58 20.95 35.32 -20.87
CA GLU A 58 22.02 35.43 -21.86
C GLU A 58 23.42 35.32 -21.24
N ALA A 59 23.62 35.92 -20.06
CA ALA A 59 24.87 35.79 -19.33
C ALA A 59 25.14 34.34 -18.91
N ALA A 60 24.12 33.64 -18.40
CA ALA A 60 24.24 32.21 -18.06
C ALA A 60 24.55 31.36 -19.30
N ALA A 61 23.94 31.64 -20.45
CA ALA A 61 24.21 30.93 -21.69
C ALA A 61 25.67 31.09 -22.14
N LYS A 62 26.19 32.31 -22.12
CA LYS A 62 27.60 32.62 -22.43
C LYS A 62 28.56 31.89 -21.49
N ASP A 63 28.25 31.89 -20.20
CA ASP A 63 29.05 31.21 -19.18
C ASP A 63 29.02 29.69 -19.32
N ILE A 64 27.86 29.09 -19.63
CA ILE A 64 27.73 27.65 -19.88
C ILE A 64 28.47 27.24 -21.15
N ALA A 65 28.47 28.07 -22.20
CA ALA A 65 29.20 27.79 -23.45
C ALA A 65 30.71 27.61 -23.23
N THR A 66 31.29 28.19 -22.17
CA THR A 66 32.72 28.01 -21.86
C THR A 66 33.06 26.60 -21.38
N ALA A 67 32.07 25.75 -21.07
CA ALA A 67 32.31 24.39 -20.59
C ALA A 67 32.89 23.45 -21.66
N ARG A 68 32.75 23.80 -22.95
CA ARG A 68 33.35 23.07 -24.06
C ARG A 68 33.62 24.04 -25.22
N PRO A 69 34.85 24.13 -25.75
CA PRO A 69 35.14 24.92 -26.95
C PRO A 69 34.21 24.55 -28.12
N GLY A 70 33.65 25.55 -28.79
CA GLY A 70 32.75 25.37 -29.93
C GLY A 70 31.31 24.97 -29.57
N ALA A 71 30.95 24.87 -28.29
CA ALA A 71 29.57 24.64 -27.88
C ALA A 71 28.65 25.78 -28.30
N LYS A 72 27.46 25.44 -28.82
CA LYS A 72 26.39 26.40 -29.09
C LYS A 72 25.40 26.39 -27.93
N VAL A 73 25.32 27.51 -27.21
CA VAL A 73 24.37 27.70 -26.12
C VAL A 73 23.61 29.00 -26.33
N ILE A 74 22.30 28.90 -26.53
CA ILE A 74 21.42 30.06 -26.71
C ILE A 74 20.68 30.34 -25.40
N GLY A 75 20.65 31.61 -25.01
CA GLY A 75 19.84 32.10 -23.90
C GLY A 75 18.66 32.89 -24.43
N ILE A 76 17.44 32.44 -24.15
CA ILE A 76 16.21 33.14 -24.53
C ILE A 76 15.61 33.79 -23.29
N GLY A 77 15.79 35.11 -23.22
CA GLY A 77 15.18 35.98 -22.23
C GLY A 77 13.69 36.19 -22.42
N GLU A 78 13.06 36.87 -21.44
CA GLU A 78 11.65 37.30 -21.48
C GLU A 78 10.63 36.18 -21.78
N CYS A 79 11.05 34.92 -21.59
CA CYS A 79 10.19 33.78 -21.78
C CYS A 79 9.56 33.39 -20.44
N ASP A 80 8.23 33.52 -20.38
CA ASP A 80 7.43 33.12 -19.24
C ASP A 80 6.75 31.78 -19.52
N VAL A 81 7.07 30.75 -18.72
CA VAL A 81 6.56 29.39 -18.90
C VAL A 81 5.04 29.29 -18.77
N ARG A 82 4.40 30.29 -18.14
CA ARG A 82 2.94 30.40 -18.04
C ARG A 82 2.27 30.70 -19.39
N LYS A 83 3.03 31.21 -20.36
CA LYS A 83 2.54 31.58 -21.69
C LYS A 83 3.06 30.57 -22.72
N ILE A 84 2.15 29.77 -23.25
CA ILE A 84 2.50 28.70 -24.18
C ILE A 84 3.14 29.25 -25.47
N GLU A 85 2.68 30.40 -25.96
CA GLU A 85 3.14 31.00 -27.21
C GLU A 85 4.63 31.40 -27.11
N SER A 86 5.06 31.86 -25.92
CA SER A 86 6.47 32.15 -25.65
C SER A 86 7.34 30.90 -25.70
N LEU A 87 6.84 29.77 -25.18
CA LEU A 87 7.55 28.50 -25.22
C LEU A 87 7.58 27.89 -26.62
N GLU A 88 6.50 27.98 -27.38
CA GLU A 88 6.44 27.54 -28.78
C GLU A 88 7.42 28.32 -29.65
N ALA A 89 7.45 29.66 -29.51
CA ALA A 89 8.40 30.51 -30.22
C ALA A 89 9.86 30.17 -29.84
N ALA A 90 10.12 29.92 -28.55
CA ALA A 90 11.44 29.55 -28.07
C ALA A 90 11.87 28.15 -28.56
N ALA A 91 10.97 27.16 -28.56
CA ALA A 91 11.23 25.82 -29.09
C ALA A 91 11.50 25.87 -30.61
N ALA A 92 10.72 26.63 -31.36
CA ALA A 92 10.94 26.84 -32.79
C ALA A 92 12.31 27.50 -33.07
N ARG A 93 12.69 28.51 -32.27
CA ARG A 93 14.01 29.14 -32.36
C ARG A 93 15.14 28.17 -32.01
N CYS A 94 14.99 27.36 -30.97
CA CYS A 94 15.93 26.31 -30.59
C CYS A 94 16.19 25.35 -31.76
N VAL A 95 15.12 24.85 -32.38
CA VAL A 95 15.24 23.93 -33.53
C VAL A 95 15.87 24.62 -34.73
N LYS A 96 15.50 25.88 -35.02
CA LYS A 96 16.07 26.66 -36.13
C LYS A 96 17.58 26.87 -35.97
N GLU A 97 18.06 27.18 -34.76
CA GLU A 97 19.47 27.54 -34.54
C GLU A 97 20.36 26.35 -34.18
N LEU A 98 19.80 25.32 -33.52
CA LEU A 98 20.54 24.18 -32.98
C LEU A 98 20.23 22.85 -33.68
N GLY A 99 19.19 22.79 -34.52
CA GLY A 99 18.88 21.66 -35.38
C GLY A 99 17.85 20.67 -34.83
N GLY A 100 17.46 20.75 -33.55
CA GLY A 100 16.50 19.83 -32.95
C GLY A 100 16.32 20.03 -31.45
N ILE A 101 15.56 19.13 -30.81
CA ILE A 101 15.43 19.01 -29.36
C ILE A 101 15.42 17.51 -29.03
N ASP A 102 16.45 17.03 -28.33
CA ASP A 102 16.56 15.64 -27.88
C ASP A 102 16.20 15.49 -26.40
N TYR A 103 16.54 16.49 -25.60
CA TYR A 103 16.38 16.47 -24.15
C TYR A 103 15.64 17.71 -23.66
N VAL A 104 14.74 17.54 -22.72
CA VAL A 104 14.00 18.65 -22.09
C VAL A 104 14.16 18.61 -20.58
N ILE A 105 14.53 19.74 -19.99
CA ILE A 105 14.41 19.97 -18.55
C ILE A 105 13.31 20.99 -18.29
N ALA A 106 12.23 20.55 -17.63
CA ALA A 106 11.21 21.42 -17.08
C ALA A 106 11.61 21.82 -15.64
N GLY A 107 12.37 22.92 -15.53
CA GLY A 107 13.03 23.32 -14.28
C GLY A 107 12.60 24.66 -13.70
N ALA A 108 11.68 25.38 -14.36
CA ALA A 108 11.13 26.62 -13.81
C ALA A 108 10.28 26.34 -12.57
N ALA A 109 10.52 27.08 -11.50
CA ALA A 109 9.80 26.92 -10.24
C ALA A 109 9.61 28.26 -9.51
N GLY A 110 8.49 28.41 -8.83
CA GLY A 110 8.18 29.48 -7.90
C GLY A 110 8.08 28.93 -6.48
N ASN A 111 8.86 29.48 -5.55
CA ASN A 111 8.74 29.11 -4.14
C ASN A 111 9.05 30.27 -3.19
N PHE A 112 8.31 30.32 -2.08
CA PHE A 112 8.46 31.21 -0.94
C PHE A 112 7.84 30.55 0.31
N VAL A 113 8.14 31.07 1.50
CA VAL A 113 7.63 30.56 2.78
C VAL A 113 6.33 31.29 3.14
N ALA A 114 5.23 30.57 3.36
CA ALA A 114 3.98 31.15 3.85
C ALA A 114 3.09 30.10 4.54
N SER A 115 2.46 30.45 5.68
CA SER A 115 1.45 29.60 6.29
C SER A 115 0.17 29.58 5.45
N ILE A 116 -0.61 28.51 5.58
CA ILE A 116 -1.82 28.31 4.76
C ILE A 116 -2.85 29.43 4.92
N ASP A 117 -2.93 30.06 6.10
CA ASP A 117 -3.83 31.18 6.39
C ASP A 117 -3.29 32.54 5.90
N LYS A 118 -2.00 32.62 5.54
CA LYS A 118 -1.32 33.85 5.11
C LYS A 118 -1.00 33.89 3.62
N ILE A 119 -1.02 32.75 2.94
CA ILE A 119 -0.90 32.74 1.48
C ILE A 119 -2.20 33.22 0.84
N SER A 120 -2.12 34.23 -0.03
CA SER A 120 -3.28 34.65 -0.82
C SER A 120 -3.58 33.63 -1.92
N SER A 121 -4.85 33.52 -2.32
CA SER A 121 -5.25 32.66 -3.43
C SER A 121 -4.48 32.97 -4.73
N ASN A 122 -4.17 34.25 -4.98
CA ASN A 122 -3.37 34.66 -6.13
C ASN A 122 -1.90 34.18 -6.04
N ALA A 123 -1.31 34.22 -4.85
CA ALA A 123 0.06 33.75 -4.65
C ALA A 123 0.14 32.21 -4.78
N PHE A 124 -0.84 31.49 -4.24
CA PHE A 124 -0.97 30.04 -4.44
C PHE A 124 -1.14 29.70 -5.92
N LYS A 125 -2.08 30.36 -6.61
CA LYS A 125 -2.31 30.19 -8.06
C LYS A 125 -1.06 30.50 -8.87
N THR A 126 -0.30 31.54 -8.51
CA THR A 126 0.93 31.90 -9.22
C THR A 126 1.96 30.78 -9.18
N VAL A 127 2.09 30.07 -8.06
CA VAL A 127 2.99 28.91 -7.96
C VAL A 127 2.49 27.75 -8.82
N MET A 128 1.19 27.46 -8.78
CA MET A 128 0.59 26.44 -9.65
C MET A 128 0.79 26.78 -11.14
N ASP A 129 0.61 28.04 -11.53
CA ASP A 129 0.81 28.50 -12.90
C ASP A 129 2.28 28.35 -13.33
N ILE A 130 3.25 28.64 -12.46
CA ILE A 130 4.67 28.52 -12.78
C ILE A 130 5.10 27.06 -12.85
N ASP A 131 4.81 26.27 -11.82
CA ASP A 131 5.37 24.94 -11.66
C ASP A 131 4.57 23.90 -12.45
N VAL A 132 3.24 23.91 -12.35
CA VAL A 132 2.39 22.89 -12.98
C VAL A 132 2.11 23.27 -14.42
N ILE A 133 1.49 24.43 -14.64
CA ILE A 133 1.15 24.89 -15.99
C ILE A 133 2.42 25.16 -16.80
N GLY A 134 3.47 25.71 -16.17
CA GLY A 134 4.75 25.88 -16.84
C GLY A 134 5.42 24.57 -17.26
N THR A 135 5.37 23.52 -16.42
CA THR A 135 5.87 22.18 -16.81
C THR A 135 5.05 21.60 -17.95
N TYR A 136 3.72 21.64 -17.84
CA TYR A 136 2.81 21.18 -18.89
C TYR A 136 3.06 21.91 -20.22
N ASN A 137 3.14 23.24 -20.20
CA ASN A 137 3.38 24.04 -21.40
C ASN A 137 4.75 23.75 -22.01
N THR A 138 5.78 23.54 -21.18
CA THR A 138 7.12 23.19 -21.65
C THR A 138 7.08 21.87 -22.42
N ILE A 139 6.42 20.85 -21.85
CA ILE A 139 6.25 19.54 -22.50
C ILE A 139 5.43 19.69 -23.79
N LYS A 140 4.29 20.37 -23.73
CA LYS A 140 3.42 20.61 -24.89
C LYS A 140 4.14 21.29 -26.05
N ALA A 141 4.92 22.34 -25.78
CA ALA A 141 5.65 23.07 -26.81
C ALA A 141 6.82 22.28 -27.42
N THR A 142 7.39 21.34 -26.68
CA THR A 142 8.60 20.60 -27.09
C THR A 142 8.31 19.20 -27.63
N ILE A 143 7.18 18.59 -27.27
CA ILE A 143 6.85 17.22 -27.65
C ILE A 143 6.87 16.97 -29.17
N PRO A 144 6.41 17.88 -30.06
CA PRO A 144 6.47 17.65 -31.50
C PRO A 144 7.90 17.55 -32.05
N TYR A 145 8.86 18.19 -31.38
CA TYR A 145 10.28 18.17 -31.76
C TYR A 145 11.01 16.99 -31.11
N LEU A 146 10.69 16.67 -29.85
CA LEU A 146 11.20 15.46 -29.18
C LEU A 146 10.89 14.20 -30.00
N LEU A 147 9.68 14.10 -30.54
CA LEU A 147 9.27 12.94 -31.35
C LEU A 147 10.05 12.77 -32.66
N GLN A 148 10.86 13.76 -33.05
CA GLN A 148 11.79 13.67 -34.19
C GLN A 148 13.21 13.26 -33.75
N SER A 149 13.50 13.28 -32.46
CA SER A 149 14.77 12.81 -31.89
C SER A 149 14.85 11.29 -31.91
N SER A 150 16.06 10.76 -32.09
CA SER A 150 16.35 9.33 -31.91
C SER A 150 16.37 8.88 -30.46
N THR A 151 16.40 9.81 -29.50
CA THR A 151 16.52 9.54 -28.05
C THR A 151 15.74 10.57 -27.22
N PRO A 152 14.41 10.67 -27.37
CA PRO A 152 13.64 11.72 -26.71
C PRO A 152 13.51 11.49 -25.21
N ARG A 153 13.98 12.46 -24.41
CA ARG A 153 13.93 12.36 -22.95
C ARG A 153 13.53 13.64 -22.26
N ILE A 154 12.78 13.51 -21.17
CA ILE A 154 12.28 14.62 -20.35
C ILE A 154 12.67 14.40 -18.90
N ILE A 155 13.16 15.46 -18.25
CA ILE A 155 13.31 15.53 -16.80
C ILE A 155 12.51 16.73 -16.29
N ALA A 156 11.60 16.52 -15.34
CA ALA A 156 11.05 17.60 -14.55
C ALA A 156 11.77 17.72 -13.20
N VAL A 157 11.82 18.95 -12.67
CA VAL A 157 12.39 19.22 -11.34
C VAL A 157 11.27 19.36 -10.31
N SER A 158 11.29 18.47 -9.33
CA SER A 158 10.30 18.39 -8.24
C SER A 158 10.95 18.54 -6.86
N ALA A 159 10.25 18.15 -5.79
CA ALA A 159 10.74 18.07 -4.42
C ALA A 159 9.94 17.04 -3.62
N THR A 160 10.52 16.49 -2.56
CA THR A 160 9.90 15.42 -1.75
C THR A 160 8.90 15.93 -0.69
N PHE A 161 8.67 17.23 -0.58
CA PHE A 161 7.84 17.85 0.47
C PHE A 161 6.38 17.38 0.49
N HIS A 162 5.87 16.90 -0.64
CA HIS A 162 4.47 16.52 -0.80
C HIS A 162 4.17 15.09 -0.32
N TYR A 163 5.18 14.25 -0.14
CA TYR A 163 5.01 12.90 0.42
C TYR A 163 4.69 12.89 1.91
N THR A 164 5.20 13.88 2.64
CA THR A 164 5.13 13.94 4.11
C THR A 164 4.47 15.22 4.63
N GLY A 165 4.32 16.22 3.76
CA GLY A 165 3.98 17.58 4.15
C GLY A 165 5.20 18.36 4.66
N MET A 166 5.19 19.68 4.43
CA MET A 166 6.21 20.57 4.99
C MET A 166 5.54 21.87 5.44
N PRO A 167 5.73 22.28 6.72
CA PRO A 167 5.20 23.54 7.21
C PRO A 167 5.60 24.71 6.31
N PHE A 168 4.66 25.62 6.08
CA PHE A 168 4.84 26.83 5.27
C PHE A 168 5.11 26.63 3.77
N GLN A 169 4.87 25.43 3.24
CA GLN A 169 5.18 25.06 1.84
C GLN A 169 3.96 24.49 1.09
N SER A 170 2.73 24.76 1.53
CA SER A 170 1.52 24.12 0.97
C SER A 170 1.36 24.30 -0.54
N HIS A 171 1.63 25.49 -1.08
CA HIS A 171 1.57 25.79 -2.52
C HIS A 171 2.56 24.96 -3.34
N VAL A 172 3.84 24.96 -2.95
CA VAL A 172 4.87 24.25 -3.70
C VAL A 172 4.73 22.74 -3.54
N SER A 173 4.31 22.24 -2.37
CA SER A 173 4.01 20.82 -2.19
C SER A 173 2.87 20.36 -3.11
N ALA A 174 1.76 21.11 -3.18
CA ALA A 174 0.68 20.81 -4.10
C ALA A 174 1.14 20.83 -5.57
N ALA A 175 1.93 21.85 -5.95
CA ALA A 175 2.45 21.96 -7.30
C ALA A 175 3.41 20.82 -7.67
N LYS A 176 4.31 20.41 -6.76
CA LYS A 176 5.28 19.33 -7.00
C LYS A 176 4.60 17.95 -7.08
N ALA A 177 3.57 17.70 -6.28
CA ALA A 177 2.74 16.49 -6.45
C ALA A 177 2.08 16.43 -7.83
N ALA A 178 1.59 17.57 -8.33
CA ALA A 178 0.98 17.65 -9.65
C ALA A 178 2.01 17.46 -10.79
N VAL A 179 3.24 17.99 -10.64
CA VAL A 179 4.34 17.73 -11.57
C VAL A 179 4.70 16.25 -11.63
N ASP A 180 4.79 15.58 -10.48
CA ASP A 180 5.12 14.16 -10.40
C ASP A 180 4.06 13.30 -11.10
N SER A 181 2.77 13.59 -10.86
CA SER A 181 1.65 12.94 -11.54
C SER A 181 1.64 13.22 -13.04
N LEU A 182 1.91 14.47 -13.46
CA LEU A 182 1.98 14.84 -14.86
C LEU A 182 3.07 14.05 -15.62
N ILE A 183 4.25 13.87 -15.02
CA ILE A 183 5.33 13.10 -15.66
C ILE A 183 5.01 11.61 -15.74
N ALA A 184 4.33 11.04 -14.74
CA ALA A 184 3.85 9.66 -14.83
C ALA A 184 2.91 9.48 -16.04
N ASN A 185 1.99 10.43 -16.29
CA ASN A 185 1.10 10.38 -17.45
C ASN A 185 1.86 10.56 -18.77
N VAL A 186 2.84 11.47 -18.84
CA VAL A 186 3.65 11.65 -20.05
C VAL A 186 4.43 10.37 -20.39
N ALA A 187 4.96 9.68 -19.38
CA ALA A 187 5.64 8.39 -19.57
C ALA A 187 4.69 7.33 -20.16
N LEU A 188 3.43 7.29 -19.74
CA LEU A 188 2.42 6.36 -20.25
C LEU A 188 1.95 6.73 -21.67
N GLU A 189 1.65 8.01 -21.91
CA GLU A 189 1.09 8.49 -23.18
C GLU A 189 2.12 8.51 -24.32
N TYR A 190 3.37 8.88 -24.01
CA TYR A 190 4.42 9.04 -25.03
C TYR A 190 5.50 7.96 -24.96
N GLY A 191 5.48 7.08 -23.95
CA GLY A 191 6.34 5.89 -23.87
C GLY A 191 6.26 4.98 -25.09
N PRO A 192 5.06 4.65 -25.61
CA PRO A 192 4.92 3.88 -26.86
C PRO A 192 5.56 4.54 -28.09
N ARG A 193 5.85 5.85 -28.01
CA ARG A 193 6.52 6.65 -29.04
C ARG A 193 8.01 6.85 -28.76
N GLY A 194 8.57 6.11 -27.81
CA GLY A 194 9.99 6.13 -27.45
C GLY A 194 10.38 7.23 -26.46
N VAL A 195 9.44 8.03 -25.94
CA VAL A 195 9.75 9.11 -25.00
C VAL A 195 9.95 8.56 -23.59
N VAL A 196 11.07 8.91 -22.97
CA VAL A 196 11.37 8.59 -21.58
C VAL A 196 11.26 9.86 -20.73
N ALA A 197 10.34 9.87 -19.76
CA ALA A 197 10.08 11.01 -18.90
C ALA A 197 10.24 10.64 -17.43
N ASN A 198 11.11 11.34 -16.70
CA ASN A 198 11.37 11.11 -15.28
C ASN A 198 11.39 12.42 -14.49
N VAL A 199 11.46 12.30 -13.18
CA VAL A 199 11.58 13.43 -12.24
C VAL A 199 12.87 13.30 -11.45
N ILE A 200 13.59 14.42 -11.30
CA ILE A 200 14.59 14.58 -10.24
C ILE A 200 13.97 15.41 -9.13
N ALA A 201 14.02 14.91 -7.90
CA ALA A 201 13.58 15.61 -6.70
C ALA A 201 14.80 15.98 -5.83
N PRO A 202 15.37 17.19 -5.98
CA PRO A 202 16.51 17.63 -5.19
C PRO A 202 16.15 17.78 -3.71
N GLY A 203 17.10 17.39 -2.86
CA GLY A 203 17.06 17.67 -1.43
C GLY A 203 17.60 19.04 -1.02
N PRO A 204 18.13 19.14 0.20
CA PRO A 204 18.95 20.28 0.63
C PRO A 204 20.25 20.34 -0.19
N ILE A 205 20.28 21.19 -1.22
CA ILE A 205 21.46 21.39 -2.09
C ILE A 205 22.16 22.70 -1.73
N ALA A 206 23.42 22.61 -1.31
CA ALA A 206 24.24 23.75 -0.92
C ALA A 206 24.40 24.77 -2.06
N ASP A 207 24.59 26.03 -1.70
CA ASP A 207 24.86 27.15 -2.62
C ASP A 207 23.79 27.38 -3.69
N THR A 208 22.54 26.99 -3.42
CA THR A 208 21.40 27.20 -4.31
C THR A 208 20.50 28.34 -3.84
N GLU A 209 19.84 29.01 -4.79
CA GLU A 209 18.86 30.06 -4.49
C GLU A 209 17.70 29.52 -3.64
N GLY A 210 17.29 28.27 -3.88
CA GLY A 210 16.26 27.59 -3.08
C GLY A 210 16.67 27.46 -1.61
N MET A 211 17.87 26.96 -1.33
CA MET A 211 18.36 26.84 0.05
C MET A 211 18.60 28.20 0.71
N ALA A 212 19.09 29.19 -0.04
CA ALA A 212 19.28 30.55 0.50
C ALA A 212 17.96 31.21 0.97
N ARG A 213 16.81 30.79 0.41
CA ARG A 213 15.47 31.30 0.80
C ARG A 213 14.82 30.49 1.92
N LEU A 214 15.16 29.21 2.04
CA LEU A 214 14.46 28.25 2.90
C LEU A 214 15.24 27.89 4.16
N ALA A 215 16.56 28.05 4.16
CA ALA A 215 17.43 27.70 5.28
C ALA A 215 17.78 28.92 6.13
N SER A 216 18.23 28.64 7.35
CA SER A 216 18.85 29.64 8.22
C SER A 216 20.11 30.22 7.57
N SER A 217 20.35 31.51 7.78
CA SER A 217 21.59 32.16 7.36
C SER A 217 22.76 31.92 8.33
N ARG A 218 22.54 31.17 9.42
CA ARG A 218 23.54 30.91 10.45
C ARG A 218 24.32 29.61 10.13
N PRO A 219 25.66 29.66 9.97
CA PRO A 219 26.46 28.49 9.61
C PRO A 219 26.32 27.30 10.59
N GLU A 220 26.15 27.58 11.88
CA GLU A 220 25.99 26.56 12.92
C GLU A 220 24.67 25.78 12.77
N GLU A 221 23.56 26.48 12.47
CA GLU A 221 22.27 25.85 12.21
C GLU A 221 22.26 25.03 10.91
N ILE A 222 22.95 25.54 9.87
CA ILE A 222 23.16 24.80 8.61
C ILE A 222 23.93 23.50 8.87
N ALA A 223 25.05 23.58 9.60
CA ALA A 223 25.86 22.42 9.95
C ALA A 223 25.09 21.41 10.81
N LYS A 224 24.28 21.89 11.76
CA LYS A 224 23.41 21.05 12.59
C LYS A 224 22.37 20.33 11.74
N PHE A 225 21.71 21.01 10.81
CA PHE A 225 20.76 20.36 9.91
C PHE A 225 21.46 19.36 8.96
N ALA A 226 22.64 19.71 8.44
CA ALA A 226 23.40 18.84 7.55
C ALA A 226 23.76 17.49 8.21
N LYS A 227 24.08 17.50 9.51
CA LYS A 227 24.30 16.27 10.28
C LYS A 227 23.08 15.36 10.32
N THR A 228 21.86 15.93 10.32
CA THR A 228 20.63 15.14 10.34
C THR A 228 20.34 14.47 9.00
N ILE A 229 20.97 14.88 7.90
CA ILE A 229 20.84 14.18 6.61
C ILE A 229 21.62 12.86 6.72
N PRO A 230 21.07 11.70 6.32
CA PRO A 230 21.77 10.42 6.47
C PRO A 230 23.14 10.33 5.80
N SER A 231 23.32 11.00 4.66
CA SER A 231 24.63 11.12 4.02
C SER A 231 25.59 12.09 4.73
N GLY A 232 25.18 12.71 5.83
CA GLY A 232 25.98 13.59 6.69
C GLY A 232 26.34 14.95 6.10
N ARG A 233 25.77 15.31 4.95
CA ARG A 233 26.07 16.56 4.23
C ARG A 233 24.87 17.03 3.42
N TYR A 234 24.92 18.31 3.03
CA TYR A 234 24.05 18.80 1.95
C TYR A 234 24.50 18.17 0.63
N GLY A 235 23.54 18.01 -0.27
CA GLY A 235 23.84 17.72 -1.67
C GLY A 235 24.57 18.89 -2.32
N THR A 236 25.22 18.62 -3.44
CA THR A 236 25.90 19.59 -4.27
C THR A 236 25.20 19.66 -5.62
N VAL A 237 25.38 20.76 -6.35
CA VAL A 237 24.89 20.87 -7.73
C VAL A 237 25.45 19.79 -8.65
N LYS A 238 26.66 19.27 -8.34
CA LYS A 238 27.24 18.10 -9.01
C LYS A 238 26.41 16.84 -8.81
N ASP A 239 25.88 16.57 -7.61
CA ASP A 239 25.05 15.38 -7.37
C ASP A 239 23.81 15.39 -8.27
N ILE A 240 23.19 16.57 -8.47
CA ILE A 240 22.04 16.74 -9.37
C ILE A 240 22.44 16.63 -10.84
N ALA A 241 23.57 17.22 -11.22
CA ALA A 241 24.07 17.15 -12.58
C ALA A 241 24.45 15.72 -12.99
N ASP A 242 25.13 14.95 -12.12
CA ASP A 242 25.45 13.54 -12.36
C ASP A 242 24.18 12.70 -12.53
N ALA A 243 23.15 12.91 -11.70
CA ALA A 243 21.85 12.24 -11.86
C ALA A 243 21.16 12.60 -13.18
N THR A 244 21.33 13.85 -13.65
CA THR A 244 20.80 14.30 -14.94
C THR A 244 21.50 13.61 -16.10
N VAL A 245 22.83 13.53 -16.05
CA VAL A 245 23.62 12.81 -17.05
C VAL A 245 23.22 11.34 -17.10
N PHE A 246 23.07 10.69 -15.93
CA PHE A 246 22.57 9.32 -15.87
C PHE A 246 21.22 9.17 -16.55
N LEU A 247 20.22 9.99 -16.17
CA LEU A 247 18.85 9.89 -16.68
C LEU A 247 18.70 10.26 -18.15
N PHE A 248 19.58 11.09 -18.72
CA PHE A 248 19.59 11.37 -20.16
C PHE A 248 20.47 10.41 -20.98
N SER A 249 21.33 9.62 -20.34
CA SER A 249 22.17 8.64 -21.03
C SER A 249 21.39 7.37 -21.42
N ASP A 250 21.98 6.56 -22.30
CA ASP A 250 21.40 5.25 -22.67
C ASP A 250 21.29 4.27 -21.50
N ALA A 251 22.04 4.47 -20.42
CA ALA A 251 21.98 3.63 -19.22
C ALA A 251 20.62 3.68 -18.51
N SER A 252 19.82 4.72 -18.73
CA SER A 252 18.48 4.88 -18.17
C SER A 252 17.37 4.67 -19.20
N SER A 253 17.65 4.07 -20.36
CA SER A 253 16.68 3.92 -21.47
C SER A 253 15.38 3.19 -21.08
N TYR A 254 15.41 2.39 -20.00
CA TYR A 254 14.25 1.68 -19.46
C TYR A 254 13.73 2.24 -18.12
N ILE A 255 14.32 3.32 -17.62
CA ILE A 255 13.82 4.02 -16.41
C ILE A 255 12.85 5.07 -16.90
N ASN A 256 11.55 4.84 -16.74
CA ASN A 256 10.50 5.75 -17.23
C ASN A 256 9.41 5.94 -16.16
N GLY A 257 8.87 7.16 -16.06
CA GLY A 257 7.86 7.53 -15.07
C GLY A 257 8.34 7.53 -13.62
N GLN A 258 9.66 7.54 -13.38
CA GLN A 258 10.23 7.44 -12.04
C GLN A 258 10.54 8.81 -11.43
N ILE A 259 10.30 8.90 -10.12
CA ILE A 259 10.74 10.03 -9.29
C ILE A 259 12.01 9.61 -8.58
N ILE A 260 13.10 10.32 -8.83
CA ILE A 260 14.43 10.03 -8.29
C ILE A 260 14.81 11.12 -7.27
N PRO A 261 14.63 10.86 -5.96
CA PRO A 261 15.17 11.72 -4.92
C PRO A 261 16.69 11.76 -4.93
N VAL A 262 17.26 12.96 -4.99
CA VAL A 262 18.70 13.21 -4.87
C VAL A 262 18.92 14.11 -3.67
N ASP A 263 18.83 13.52 -2.48
CA ASP A 263 18.78 14.24 -1.20
C ASP A 263 19.55 13.58 -0.06
N GLY A 264 20.40 12.61 -0.36
CA GLY A 264 21.17 11.88 0.65
C GLY A 264 20.31 11.10 1.65
N ALA A 265 19.12 10.69 1.23
CA ALA A 265 18.07 10.04 2.01
C ALA A 265 17.39 10.93 3.07
N SER A 266 17.53 12.26 2.97
CA SER A 266 16.92 13.21 3.90
C SER A 266 15.40 13.00 4.08
N TRP A 267 14.67 12.76 2.99
CA TRP A 267 13.21 12.60 3.03
C TRP A 267 12.76 11.33 3.79
N ARG A 268 13.58 10.27 3.75
CA ARG A 268 13.31 9.01 4.47
C ARG A 268 13.41 9.17 5.99
N ARG A 269 14.12 10.18 6.49
CA ARG A 269 14.31 10.40 7.94
C ARG A 269 13.04 10.83 8.66
N GLN A 270 12.07 11.41 7.95
CA GLN A 270 10.93 12.09 8.58
C GLN A 270 9.99 11.14 9.35
N GLY A 271 10.13 9.82 9.23
CA GLY A 271 9.38 8.81 10.01
C GLY A 271 10.12 8.19 11.20
N ALA A 272 11.40 8.53 11.44
CA ALA A 272 12.26 7.88 12.43
C ALA A 272 12.65 8.84 13.58
N TYR A 273 11.76 8.99 14.57
CA TYR A 273 12.00 9.82 15.77
C TYR A 273 12.15 9.01 17.07
N THR A 274 12.03 7.69 17.02
CA THR A 274 11.84 6.88 18.23
C THR A 274 13.13 6.29 18.81
N VAL A 275 14.26 6.40 18.11
CA VAL A 275 15.58 5.91 18.57
C VAL A 275 16.51 7.11 18.70
N GLY A 276 17.21 7.24 19.84
CA GLY A 276 18.07 8.39 20.10
C GLY A 276 17.34 9.63 20.64
N VAL A 277 16.29 9.43 21.45
CA VAL A 277 15.55 10.53 22.11
C VAL A 277 16.16 10.94 23.44
N ASP A 278 17.04 10.10 23.99
CA ASP A 278 17.71 10.38 25.26
C ASP A 278 18.76 11.48 25.09
N ALA A 279 18.91 12.28 26.13
CA ALA A 279 19.85 13.40 26.13
C ALA A 279 21.28 12.90 25.84
N GLY A 280 21.85 13.36 24.72
CA GLY A 280 23.21 13.01 24.29
C GLY A 280 23.31 11.83 23.31
N VAL A 281 22.20 11.19 22.93
CA VAL A 281 22.17 10.08 21.95
C VAL A 281 21.49 10.55 20.67
N ASP A 282 22.11 11.51 19.98
CA ASP A 282 21.50 12.14 18.80
C ASP A 282 21.81 11.39 17.49
N TYR A 283 20.84 11.37 16.57
CA TYR A 283 21.12 10.92 15.20
C TYR A 283 22.09 11.89 14.50
N PRO A 284 23.10 11.41 13.75
CA PRO A 284 23.48 10.01 13.50
C PRO A 284 24.59 9.52 14.45
N ASP A 285 24.95 10.30 15.46
CA ASP A 285 26.11 10.05 16.32
C ASP A 285 25.97 8.71 17.04
N PHE A 286 24.77 8.35 17.49
CA PHE A 286 24.47 7.05 18.10
C PHE A 286 24.70 5.85 17.19
N LEU A 287 24.55 6.00 15.86
CA LEU A 287 24.88 4.94 14.89
C LEU A 287 26.39 4.78 14.70
N LYS A 288 27.17 5.85 14.90
CA LYS A 288 28.62 5.85 14.72
C LYS A 288 29.36 5.41 15.97
N SER A 289 28.85 5.79 17.14
CA SER A 289 29.42 5.40 18.44
C SER A 289 28.88 4.07 18.95
N GLU A 290 27.90 3.47 18.24
CA GLU A 290 27.11 2.32 18.70
C GLU A 290 26.46 2.55 20.08
N GLN A 291 26.38 3.81 20.50
CA GLN A 291 25.70 4.18 21.73
C GLN A 291 24.20 4.09 21.50
N ILE A 292 23.51 3.53 22.47
CA ILE A 292 22.08 3.31 22.41
C ILE A 292 21.50 4.05 23.61
N SER A 293 20.36 4.72 23.41
CA SER A 293 19.63 5.47 24.44
C SER A 293 19.55 4.69 25.77
N GLU A 294 20.05 5.31 26.85
CA GLU A 294 20.02 4.78 28.22
C GLU A 294 18.59 4.61 28.73
N GLY A 295 18.07 3.39 28.57
CA GLY A 295 16.67 3.06 28.86
C GLY A 295 16.06 2.13 27.81
N LEU A 296 16.72 1.97 26.67
CA LEU A 296 16.41 0.91 25.72
C LEU A 296 16.79 -0.44 26.33
N LYS A 297 15.79 -1.21 26.75
CA LYS A 297 15.97 -2.56 27.33
C LYS A 297 16.62 -3.48 26.28
N GLY A 298 17.95 -3.62 26.33
CA GLY A 298 18.71 -4.55 25.47
C GLY A 298 20.22 -4.34 25.26
N GLY A 299 20.86 -3.27 25.77
CA GLY A 299 22.31 -3.05 25.54
C GLY A 299 23.22 -3.99 26.34
N LYS A 300 23.90 -4.94 25.67
CA LYS A 300 24.94 -5.80 26.27
C LYS A 300 26.21 -4.99 26.57
N LYS A 301 26.83 -5.27 27.72
CA LYS A 301 28.20 -4.84 28.08
C LYS A 301 29.23 -5.74 27.40
N ASP A 302 30.21 -5.16 26.72
CA ASP A 302 31.28 -5.84 26.00
C ASP A 302 32.15 -6.74 26.88
N LYS A 303 32.49 -7.95 26.39
CA LYS A 303 33.76 -8.66 26.69
C LYS A 303 34.19 -9.64 25.59
N GLN A 304 35.51 -9.68 25.43
CA GLN A 304 36.41 -10.23 24.41
C GLN A 304 36.48 -11.79 24.25
N PRO A 305 37.21 -12.31 23.23
CA PRO A 305 36.90 -13.56 22.54
C PRO A 305 37.75 -14.79 22.95
N GLY A 306 37.15 -15.98 22.80
CA GLY A 306 37.78 -17.31 22.81
C GLY A 306 36.68 -18.36 22.86
N THR A 307 36.68 -19.50 22.17
CA THR A 307 37.65 -20.20 21.32
C THR A 307 36.87 -21.27 20.53
N SER A 308 37.41 -21.60 19.36
CA SER A 308 36.97 -22.56 18.34
C SER A 308 36.75 -24.02 18.79
N SER A 309 35.94 -24.78 18.03
CA SER A 309 36.27 -26.10 17.40
C SER A 309 34.98 -26.79 16.88
N SER A 310 34.78 -26.89 15.56
CA SER A 310 35.11 -28.01 14.63
C SER A 310 34.08 -29.16 14.66
N PHE A 311 33.16 -29.22 13.70
CA PHE A 311 33.21 -30.02 12.45
C PHE A 311 33.20 -31.54 12.65
N PHE A 312 32.13 -32.22 12.20
CA PHE A 312 32.20 -33.44 11.38
C PHE A 312 30.88 -33.64 10.59
N HIS A 313 31.02 -34.04 9.34
CA HIS A 313 30.00 -34.29 8.31
C HIS A 313 30.08 -35.79 7.90
N PRO A 314 29.24 -36.34 6.99
CA PRO A 314 28.25 -37.37 7.33
C PRO A 314 28.31 -38.60 6.39
N GLN A 315 27.41 -39.58 6.57
CA GLN A 315 26.98 -40.48 5.47
C GLN A 315 25.55 -41.02 5.69
N PRO A 316 24.80 -41.35 4.60
CA PRO A 316 23.37 -41.64 4.61
C PRO A 316 23.03 -43.13 4.36
N GLN A 317 21.79 -43.54 4.62
CA GLN A 317 21.24 -44.79 4.08
C GLN A 317 19.80 -44.64 3.56
N GLN A 318 19.61 -45.13 2.34
CA GLN A 318 18.34 -45.38 1.66
C GLN A 318 17.62 -46.60 2.24
N ARG A 319 16.29 -46.66 2.09
CA ARG A 319 15.60 -47.86 1.56
C ARG A 319 14.14 -47.59 1.19
N ALA A 320 13.74 -48.19 0.07
CA ALA A 320 12.39 -48.26 -0.48
C ALA A 320 11.70 -49.60 -0.12
N SER A 321 10.36 -49.64 -0.10
CA SER A 321 9.57 -50.85 -0.44
C SER A 321 8.12 -50.50 -0.84
N LYS A 322 7.48 -51.41 -1.59
CA LYS A 322 6.23 -51.29 -2.37
C LYS A 322 5.09 -52.17 -1.80
N MET A 323 3.86 -51.91 -2.30
CA MET A 323 2.66 -52.80 -2.46
C MET A 323 1.78 -53.01 -1.21
N GLN A 324 0.45 -53.16 -1.25
CA GLN A 324 -0.48 -53.61 -2.31
C GLN A 324 -1.97 -53.28 -1.97
N SER A 325 -2.84 -53.32 -2.98
CA SER A 325 -4.29 -53.05 -2.97
C SER A 325 -5.16 -54.29 -2.65
N LYS A 326 -6.35 -54.12 -2.06
CA LYS A 326 -7.46 -55.11 -2.05
C LYS A 326 -8.85 -54.47 -2.12
N LEU A 327 -9.66 -55.04 -3.02
CA LEU A 327 -11.05 -54.76 -3.36
C LEU A 327 -11.99 -55.68 -2.54
N LEU A 328 -13.16 -55.19 -2.13
CA LEU A 328 -14.27 -56.05 -1.65
C LEU A 328 -15.62 -55.59 -2.23
N LEU A 329 -16.34 -56.53 -2.83
CA LEU A 329 -17.74 -56.44 -3.25
C LEU A 329 -18.65 -56.94 -2.12
N ALA A 330 -19.78 -56.26 -1.90
CA ALA A 330 -20.93 -56.83 -1.18
C ALA A 330 -22.24 -56.37 -1.81
N THR A 331 -23.10 -57.33 -2.14
CA THR A 331 -24.47 -57.17 -2.67
C THR A 331 -25.50 -57.27 -1.55
N LEU A 332 -26.46 -56.34 -1.45
CA LEU A 332 -27.72 -56.57 -0.73
C LEU A 332 -28.88 -55.70 -1.28
N SER A 333 -29.91 -56.44 -1.71
CA SER A 333 -31.36 -56.23 -1.83
C SER A 333 -31.99 -54.83 -1.76
N ALA A 334 -32.77 -54.52 -2.80
CA ALA A 334 -33.63 -53.36 -2.95
C ALA A 334 -34.93 -53.45 -2.11
N ALA A 335 -35.23 -52.37 -1.40
CA ALA A 335 -36.61 -51.95 -1.10
C ALA A 335 -36.81 -50.60 -1.80
N ALA A 336 -37.77 -50.55 -2.73
CA ALA A 336 -38.09 -49.35 -3.49
C ALA A 336 -38.79 -48.33 -2.59
N VAL A 337 -38.00 -47.48 -1.94
CA VAL A 337 -38.43 -46.18 -1.44
C VAL A 337 -38.36 -45.25 -2.64
N ALA A 338 -39.48 -44.59 -2.99
CA ALA A 338 -39.44 -43.51 -3.98
C ALA A 338 -38.35 -42.53 -3.57
N PRO A 339 -37.40 -42.17 -4.46
CA PRO A 339 -36.29 -41.32 -4.06
C PRO A 339 -36.87 -40.00 -3.56
N ALA A 340 -36.64 -39.70 -2.28
CA ALA A 340 -36.76 -38.33 -1.80
C ALA A 340 -35.96 -37.47 -2.78
N ALA A 341 -36.59 -36.43 -3.33
CA ALA A 341 -35.94 -35.57 -4.29
C ALA A 341 -34.60 -35.13 -3.71
N ALA A 342 -33.51 -35.47 -4.39
CA ALA A 342 -32.17 -35.17 -3.89
C ALA A 342 -32.02 -33.64 -3.83
N GLU A 343 -31.55 -33.18 -2.68
CA GLU A 343 -31.20 -31.79 -2.43
C GLU A 343 -30.29 -31.25 -3.56
N GLN A 344 -30.53 -30.02 -4.02
CA GLN A 344 -29.81 -29.41 -5.14
C GLN A 344 -29.06 -28.16 -4.67
N VAL A 345 -27.74 -28.14 -4.85
CA VAL A 345 -26.93 -26.92 -4.66
C VAL A 345 -27.19 -25.95 -5.81
N LEU A 346 -27.70 -24.76 -5.49
CA LEU A 346 -27.98 -23.71 -6.47
C LEU A 346 -26.78 -22.80 -6.72
N GLY A 347 -25.88 -22.68 -5.75
CA GLY A 347 -24.65 -21.93 -5.89
C GLY A 347 -23.84 -21.88 -4.61
N VAL A 348 -22.56 -21.54 -4.74
CA VAL A 348 -21.60 -21.46 -3.65
C VAL A 348 -20.85 -20.13 -3.65
N TYR A 349 -20.50 -19.68 -2.45
CA TYR A 349 -19.47 -18.67 -2.21
C TYR A 349 -18.35 -19.28 -1.39
N ILE A 350 -17.13 -19.30 -1.92
CA ILE A 350 -15.94 -19.82 -1.25
C ILE A 350 -15.02 -18.64 -0.96
N PHE A 351 -14.70 -18.43 0.31
CA PHE A 351 -13.59 -17.56 0.70
C PHE A 351 -12.40 -18.43 1.10
N HIS A 352 -11.27 -18.25 0.42
CA HIS A 352 -10.12 -19.17 0.46
C HIS A 352 -8.85 -18.42 0.86
N ARG A 353 -8.12 -18.96 1.83
CA ARG A 353 -6.80 -18.45 2.20
C ARG A 353 -5.77 -19.00 1.24
N HIS A 354 -4.81 -18.19 0.84
CA HIS A 354 -3.65 -18.66 0.07
C HIS A 354 -2.97 -19.90 0.68
N GLY A 355 -2.26 -20.64 -0.17
CA GLY A 355 -1.40 -21.74 0.25
C GLY A 355 -0.12 -21.25 0.94
N ASP A 356 0.69 -22.20 1.39
CA ASP A 356 2.02 -21.96 1.95
C ASP A 356 2.90 -21.03 1.09
N ARG A 357 3.71 -20.23 1.78
CA ARG A 357 4.50 -19.13 1.19
C ARG A 357 5.80 -18.91 1.96
N THR A 358 6.70 -18.13 1.37
CA THR A 358 7.90 -17.65 2.08
C THR A 358 7.52 -16.74 3.26
N SER A 359 8.43 -16.53 4.21
CA SER A 359 8.15 -15.74 5.42
C SER A 359 7.95 -14.26 5.09
N LYS A 360 7.04 -13.60 5.81
CA LYS A 360 6.85 -12.14 5.75
C LYS A 360 8.05 -11.34 6.24
N ALA A 361 8.96 -12.00 6.98
CA ALA A 361 10.22 -11.38 7.39
C ALA A 361 11.15 -11.06 6.22
N TRP A 362 10.98 -11.72 5.06
CA TRP A 362 11.89 -11.61 3.91
C TRP A 362 11.14 -11.26 2.63
N ASN A 363 11.16 -9.99 2.27
CA ASN A 363 10.54 -9.52 1.02
C ASN A 363 11.42 -9.83 -0.21
N PRO A 364 10.82 -10.17 -1.37
CA PRO A 364 9.37 -10.30 -1.59
C PRO A 364 8.79 -11.63 -1.08
N VAL A 365 7.64 -11.56 -0.41
CA VAL A 365 6.87 -12.75 -0.02
C VAL A 365 6.37 -13.45 -1.29
N SER A 366 6.50 -14.77 -1.40
CA SER A 366 6.15 -15.52 -2.61
C SER A 366 5.44 -16.83 -2.28
N LEU A 367 4.46 -17.21 -3.09
CA LEU A 367 3.80 -18.52 -3.02
C LEU A 367 4.84 -19.62 -3.29
N THR A 368 4.89 -20.65 -2.45
CA THR A 368 5.82 -21.78 -2.64
C THR A 368 5.18 -22.86 -3.52
N PRO A 369 5.98 -23.81 -4.05
CA PRO A 369 5.42 -25.00 -4.69
C PRO A 369 4.52 -25.83 -3.77
N LEU A 370 4.83 -25.89 -2.46
CA LEU A 370 3.95 -26.54 -1.47
C LEU A 370 2.60 -25.82 -1.39
N GLY A 371 2.60 -24.49 -1.33
CA GLY A 371 1.37 -23.71 -1.33
C GLY A 371 0.55 -23.89 -2.60
N ALA A 372 1.21 -23.94 -3.75
CA ALA A 372 0.54 -24.24 -5.01
C ALA A 372 -0.12 -25.64 -4.98
N GLN A 373 0.54 -26.68 -4.46
CA GLN A 373 -0.06 -28.01 -4.32
C GLN A 373 -1.26 -28.02 -3.36
N GLN A 374 -1.15 -27.33 -2.23
CA GLN A 374 -2.25 -27.19 -1.27
C GLN A 374 -3.48 -26.53 -1.89
N VAL A 375 -3.29 -25.49 -2.70
CA VAL A 375 -4.40 -24.79 -3.37
C VAL A 375 -4.96 -25.61 -4.54
N ALA A 376 -4.11 -26.25 -5.35
CA ALA A 376 -4.53 -27.08 -6.46
C ALA A 376 -5.36 -28.28 -6.01
N SER A 377 -4.93 -28.98 -4.96
CA SER A 377 -5.69 -30.10 -4.38
C SER A 377 -7.00 -29.64 -3.74
N SER A 378 -7.02 -28.45 -3.11
CA SER A 378 -8.27 -27.85 -2.65
C SER A 378 -9.22 -27.59 -3.82
N ALA A 379 -8.74 -27.12 -4.96
CA ALA A 379 -9.55 -26.89 -6.14
C ALA A 379 -10.10 -28.19 -6.74
N GLU A 380 -9.30 -29.26 -6.79
CA GLU A 380 -9.74 -30.59 -7.21
C GLU A 380 -10.85 -31.13 -6.30
N PHE A 381 -10.72 -30.97 -4.98
CA PHE A 381 -11.77 -31.32 -4.03
C PHE A 381 -13.09 -30.60 -4.36
N TYR A 382 -13.04 -29.29 -4.61
CA TYR A 382 -14.24 -28.52 -4.97
C TYR A 382 -14.79 -28.87 -6.35
N ARG A 383 -13.92 -29.19 -7.31
CA ARG A 383 -14.33 -29.69 -8.62
C ARG A 383 -15.13 -30.98 -8.49
N ASN A 384 -14.63 -31.95 -7.73
CA ASN A 384 -15.29 -33.24 -7.51
C ASN A 384 -16.58 -33.11 -6.69
N ARG A 385 -16.66 -32.11 -5.81
CA ARG A 385 -17.87 -31.86 -5.02
C ARG A 385 -18.98 -31.16 -5.80
N TYR A 386 -18.64 -30.21 -6.68
CA TYR A 386 -19.61 -29.27 -7.25
C TYR A 386 -19.72 -29.28 -8.78
N ILE A 387 -18.70 -29.74 -9.52
CA ILE A 387 -18.56 -29.49 -10.96
C ILE A 387 -18.69 -30.75 -11.80
N THR A 388 -18.00 -31.83 -11.42
CA THR A 388 -17.98 -33.06 -12.23
C THR A 388 -19.38 -33.62 -12.43
N SER A 389 -19.60 -34.36 -13.52
CA SER A 389 -20.92 -34.89 -13.85
C SER A 389 -21.48 -35.85 -12.81
N ASP A 390 -20.59 -36.49 -12.06
CA ASP A 390 -20.84 -37.45 -10.98
C ASP A 390 -20.71 -36.83 -9.58
N ALA A 391 -20.57 -35.50 -9.48
CA ALA A 391 -20.43 -34.82 -8.21
C ALA A 391 -21.69 -34.97 -7.33
N ASP A 392 -21.51 -35.42 -6.08
CA ASP A 392 -22.59 -35.66 -5.12
C ASP A 392 -23.42 -34.40 -4.80
N GLN A 393 -22.79 -33.23 -4.89
CA GLN A 393 -23.39 -31.94 -4.57
C GLN A 393 -23.32 -31.00 -5.78
N ARG A 394 -23.47 -31.57 -6.98
CA ARG A 394 -23.30 -30.86 -8.23
C ARG A 394 -24.17 -29.59 -8.28
N ILE A 395 -23.52 -28.47 -8.60
CA ILE A 395 -24.22 -27.20 -8.82
C ILE A 395 -25.08 -27.32 -10.07
N ALA A 396 -26.34 -26.90 -9.96
CA ALA A 396 -27.28 -26.97 -11.07
C ALA A 396 -26.74 -26.27 -12.32
N SER A 397 -26.79 -26.95 -13.46
CA SER A 397 -26.41 -26.42 -14.79
C SER A 397 -24.95 -25.98 -14.97
N ILE A 398 -24.05 -26.28 -14.01
CA ILE A 398 -22.62 -25.95 -14.17
C ILE A 398 -21.97 -26.85 -15.23
N SER A 399 -21.17 -26.29 -16.13
CA SER A 399 -20.46 -27.07 -17.14
C SER A 399 -19.34 -27.89 -16.49
N ALA A 400 -19.33 -29.21 -16.71
CA ALA A 400 -18.37 -30.09 -16.05
C ALA A 400 -16.94 -29.98 -16.63
N ASN A 401 -16.84 -29.83 -17.95
CA ASN A 401 -15.58 -29.97 -18.70
C ASN A 401 -15.07 -28.67 -19.31
N GLN A 402 -15.96 -27.73 -19.62
CA GLN A 402 -15.62 -26.44 -20.21
C GLN A 402 -15.92 -25.32 -19.22
N ALA A 403 -14.95 -24.46 -18.93
CA ALA A 403 -15.16 -23.27 -18.12
C ALA A 403 -16.09 -22.30 -18.88
N VAL A 404 -17.28 -22.06 -18.33
CA VAL A 404 -18.22 -21.05 -18.84
C VAL A 404 -18.11 -19.83 -17.94
N LEU A 405 -17.55 -18.74 -18.46
CA LEU A 405 -17.19 -17.58 -17.64
C LEU A 405 -18.40 -16.92 -16.94
N SER A 406 -19.60 -16.98 -17.52
CA SER A 406 -20.82 -16.47 -16.86
C SER A 406 -21.27 -17.30 -15.65
N GLN A 407 -20.73 -18.51 -15.47
CA GLN A 407 -21.03 -19.39 -14.33
C GLN A 407 -20.02 -19.23 -13.18
N LEU A 408 -18.91 -18.53 -13.41
CA LEU A 408 -17.75 -18.46 -12.52
C LEU A 408 -17.42 -17.01 -12.16
N ALA A 409 -17.16 -16.74 -10.88
CA ALA A 409 -16.55 -15.49 -10.45
C ALA A 409 -15.35 -15.80 -9.57
N VAL A 410 -14.16 -15.38 -10.03
CA VAL A 410 -12.91 -15.56 -9.28
C VAL A 410 -12.30 -14.22 -8.98
N THR A 411 -12.05 -13.94 -7.70
CA THR A 411 -11.52 -12.65 -7.27
C THR A 411 -10.37 -12.79 -6.27
N ALA A 412 -9.44 -11.84 -6.29
CA ALA A 412 -8.36 -11.73 -5.31
C ALA A 412 -7.89 -10.26 -5.17
N PRO A 413 -7.43 -9.81 -3.99
CA PRO A 413 -6.70 -8.55 -3.85
C PRO A 413 -5.44 -8.49 -4.71
N VAL A 414 -4.93 -7.28 -4.96
CA VAL A 414 -3.64 -7.08 -5.66
C VAL A 414 -2.49 -7.44 -4.72
N ASP A 415 -2.12 -8.72 -4.74
CA ASP A 415 -1.05 -9.30 -3.94
C ASP A 415 -0.53 -10.56 -4.66
N ASN A 416 0.79 -10.74 -4.68
CA ASN A 416 1.42 -11.80 -5.46
C ASN A 416 1.12 -13.21 -4.92
N VAL A 417 0.93 -13.39 -3.61
CA VAL A 417 0.60 -14.69 -3.03
C VAL A 417 -0.88 -15.01 -3.26
N LEU A 418 -1.76 -14.03 -3.06
CA LEU A 418 -3.21 -14.21 -3.24
C LEU A 418 -3.59 -14.42 -4.71
N GLN A 419 -3.08 -13.60 -5.63
CA GLN A 419 -3.38 -13.75 -7.06
C GLN A 419 -2.79 -15.04 -7.63
N ASN A 420 -1.57 -15.41 -7.25
CA ASN A 420 -0.99 -16.67 -7.70
C ASN A 420 -1.75 -17.88 -7.14
N SER A 421 -2.23 -17.82 -5.90
CA SER A 421 -3.10 -18.87 -5.35
C SER A 421 -4.41 -18.97 -6.13
N ALA A 422 -5.06 -17.85 -6.42
CA ALA A 422 -6.27 -17.83 -7.24
C ALA A 422 -6.06 -18.42 -8.65
N ASN A 423 -4.93 -18.08 -9.28
CA ASN A 423 -4.54 -18.65 -10.57
C ASN A 423 -4.33 -20.17 -10.48
N VAL A 424 -3.65 -20.66 -9.45
CA VAL A 424 -3.46 -22.10 -9.22
C VAL A 424 -4.80 -22.80 -8.94
N PHE A 425 -5.71 -22.16 -8.20
CA PHE A 425 -7.02 -22.71 -7.90
C PHE A 425 -7.83 -22.94 -9.18
N VAL A 426 -7.89 -21.96 -10.09
CA VAL A 426 -8.66 -22.12 -11.34
C VAL A 426 -8.08 -23.19 -12.26
N GLN A 427 -6.77 -23.44 -12.19
CA GLN A 427 -6.11 -24.54 -12.91
C GLN A 427 -6.58 -25.92 -12.41
N GLY A 428 -6.71 -26.09 -11.09
CA GLY A 428 -7.25 -27.33 -10.52
C GLY A 428 -8.77 -27.45 -10.71
N LEU A 429 -9.49 -26.33 -10.73
CA LEU A 429 -10.94 -26.30 -10.86
C LEU A 429 -11.42 -26.69 -12.27
N TYR A 430 -10.74 -26.19 -13.30
CA TYR A 430 -10.95 -26.56 -14.71
C TYR A 430 -9.61 -26.88 -15.36
N PRO A 431 -9.14 -28.14 -15.25
CA PRO A 431 -7.87 -28.54 -15.83
C PRO A 431 -7.86 -28.43 -17.37
N PRO A 432 -6.67 -28.44 -18.00
CA PRO A 432 -6.56 -28.45 -19.46
C PRO A 432 -7.40 -29.54 -20.09
N ASN A 433 -8.11 -29.19 -21.17
CA ASN A 433 -8.99 -30.09 -21.88
C ASN A 433 -8.89 -29.79 -23.38
N GLN A 434 -8.36 -30.74 -24.15
CA GLN A 434 -8.11 -30.56 -25.59
C GLN A 434 -9.37 -30.19 -26.37
N THR A 435 -10.54 -30.71 -25.99
CA THR A 435 -11.80 -30.40 -26.67
C THR A 435 -12.28 -28.99 -26.33
N ALA A 436 -12.31 -28.64 -25.04
CA ALA A 436 -12.80 -27.34 -24.58
C ALA A 436 -11.82 -26.18 -24.89
N GLY A 437 -10.52 -26.47 -24.94
CA GLY A 437 -9.44 -25.55 -25.25
C GLY A 437 -9.06 -25.49 -26.72
N SER A 438 -9.85 -26.09 -27.62
CA SER A 438 -9.61 -26.06 -29.06
C SER A 438 -10.61 -25.18 -29.79
N GLN A 439 -10.15 -24.50 -30.83
CA GLN A 439 -10.98 -23.71 -31.74
C GLN A 439 -10.78 -24.17 -33.19
N LYS A 440 -11.88 -24.46 -33.88
CA LYS A 440 -11.85 -24.68 -35.32
C LYS A 440 -11.86 -23.34 -36.06
N LEU A 441 -10.84 -23.12 -36.88
CA LEU A 441 -10.67 -21.93 -37.70
C LEU A 441 -11.46 -22.04 -39.01
N ALA A 442 -11.68 -20.90 -39.67
CA ALA A 442 -12.44 -20.84 -40.93
C ALA A 442 -11.83 -21.68 -42.06
N ASN A 443 -10.51 -21.92 -42.04
CA ASN A 443 -9.81 -22.77 -43.01
C ASN A 443 -9.94 -24.28 -42.70
N GLY A 444 -10.73 -24.65 -41.69
CA GLY A 444 -10.96 -26.04 -41.28
C GLY A 444 -9.90 -26.61 -40.32
N THR A 445 -8.80 -25.88 -40.05
CA THR A 445 -7.78 -26.31 -39.07
C THR A 445 -8.28 -26.11 -37.64
N THR A 446 -7.83 -26.95 -36.72
CA THR A 446 -8.10 -26.79 -35.28
C THR A 446 -6.84 -26.31 -34.60
N VAL A 447 -6.95 -25.22 -33.84
CA VAL A 447 -5.86 -24.72 -32.98
C VAL A 447 -6.20 -25.04 -31.54
N GLU A 448 -5.23 -25.55 -30.80
CA GLU A 448 -5.34 -25.88 -29.38
C GLU A 448 -4.66 -24.79 -28.55
N ALA A 449 -5.29 -24.39 -27.45
CA ALA A 449 -4.65 -23.54 -26.47
C ALA A 449 -3.39 -24.22 -25.89
N PRO A 450 -2.32 -23.47 -25.57
CA PRO A 450 -1.13 -24.00 -24.93
C PRO A 450 -1.41 -24.86 -23.68
N LEU A 451 -0.39 -25.61 -23.24
CA LEU A 451 -0.45 -26.47 -22.04
C LEU A 451 -1.55 -27.55 -22.09
N GLY A 452 -1.85 -28.09 -23.27
CA GLY A 452 -2.79 -29.20 -23.43
C GLY A 452 -4.26 -28.79 -23.45
N GLY A 453 -4.58 -27.61 -23.99
CA GLY A 453 -5.94 -27.07 -24.01
C GLY A 453 -6.30 -26.32 -22.73
N TYR A 454 -5.36 -25.51 -22.22
CA TYR A 454 -5.59 -24.68 -21.03
C TYR A 454 -6.85 -23.82 -21.14
N GLN A 455 -7.64 -23.75 -20.07
CA GLN A 455 -8.89 -23.01 -20.03
C GLN A 455 -8.66 -21.67 -19.32
N TYR A 456 -8.82 -20.56 -20.04
CA TYR A 456 -8.54 -19.23 -19.50
C TYR A 456 -9.69 -18.71 -18.65
N ILE A 457 -9.55 -18.81 -17.32
CA ILE A 457 -10.46 -18.22 -16.34
C ILE A 457 -9.81 -16.96 -15.74
N PRO A 458 -10.41 -15.77 -15.88
CA PRO A 458 -9.85 -14.54 -15.35
C PRO A 458 -9.97 -14.49 -13.82
N VAL A 459 -8.91 -14.05 -13.16
CA VAL A 459 -8.92 -13.66 -11.74
C VAL A 459 -9.07 -12.14 -11.68
N ASN A 460 -10.23 -11.67 -11.22
CA ASN A 460 -10.50 -10.24 -11.12
C ASN A 460 -9.97 -9.66 -9.81
N THR A 461 -9.57 -8.39 -9.84
CA THR A 461 -9.12 -7.70 -8.63
C THR A 461 -10.31 -7.33 -7.75
N VAL A 462 -10.22 -7.59 -6.45
CA VAL A 462 -11.16 -7.02 -5.48
C VAL A 462 -10.77 -5.56 -5.23
N THR A 463 -11.59 -4.63 -5.70
CA THR A 463 -11.46 -3.18 -5.43
C THR A 463 -12.57 -2.73 -4.50
N SER A 464 -12.41 -2.91 -3.20
CA SER A 464 -13.27 -2.30 -2.18
C SER A 464 -12.44 -1.28 -1.37
N GLY A 465 -13.08 -0.37 -0.64
CA GLY A 465 -12.37 0.57 0.24
C GLY A 465 -11.46 -0.12 1.26
N ALA A 466 -11.75 -1.39 1.59
CA ALA A 466 -11.00 -2.22 2.52
C ALA A 466 -9.75 -2.89 1.89
N SER A 467 -9.75 -3.17 0.57
CA SER A 467 -8.66 -3.91 -0.08
C SER A 467 -7.52 -2.99 -0.52
N SER A 468 -6.36 -3.11 0.13
CA SER A 468 -5.12 -2.45 -0.31
C SER A 468 -4.25 -3.37 -1.18
N SER A 469 -3.38 -2.76 -1.97
CA SER A 469 -2.21 -3.45 -2.52
C SER A 469 -1.40 -4.06 -1.37
N ASN A 470 -0.95 -5.32 -1.50
CA ASN A 470 -0.19 -6.05 -0.48
C ASN A 470 -0.98 -6.45 0.77
N SER A 471 -2.27 -6.78 0.59
CA SER A 471 -3.14 -7.27 1.68
C SER A 471 -2.56 -8.47 2.44
N GLU A 472 -1.80 -9.36 1.79
CA GLU A 472 -1.13 -10.46 2.51
C GLU A 472 0.17 -9.99 3.17
N SER A 473 0.99 -9.17 2.49
CA SER A 473 2.31 -8.77 3.05
C SER A 473 2.25 -7.76 4.21
N SER A 474 1.06 -7.24 4.54
CA SER A 474 0.90 -6.28 5.63
C SER A 474 0.61 -6.99 6.94
N ALA A 475 1.65 -7.31 7.73
CA ALA A 475 1.50 -7.87 9.08
C ALA A 475 0.64 -6.99 10.02
N TRP A 476 0.49 -5.69 9.69
CA TRP A 476 -0.30 -4.72 10.43
C TRP A 476 -1.68 -4.42 9.82
N LEU A 477 -1.90 -4.71 8.54
CA LEU A 477 -3.13 -4.32 7.83
C LEU A 477 -3.94 -5.57 7.52
N GLN A 478 -4.66 -6.03 8.53
CA GLN A 478 -5.67 -7.07 8.38
C GLN A 478 -6.85 -6.56 7.54
N GLY A 479 -6.74 -6.45 6.22
CA GLY A 479 -7.85 -6.07 5.33
C GLY A 479 -8.59 -4.75 5.65
N SER A 480 -8.13 -3.98 6.63
CA SER A 480 -8.73 -2.73 7.13
C SER A 480 -7.91 -1.51 6.73
N SER A 481 -6.93 -1.71 5.85
CA SER A 481 -5.91 -0.73 5.46
C SER A 481 -6.41 0.60 4.93
N GLY A 482 -7.63 0.64 4.42
CA GLY A 482 -8.25 1.87 3.97
C GLY A 482 -9.16 2.52 5.01
N CYS A 483 -9.44 1.90 6.15
CA CYS A 483 -10.48 2.32 7.08
C CYS A 483 -9.89 2.99 8.33
N SER A 484 -9.92 4.32 8.40
CA SER A 484 -9.26 5.09 9.47
C SER A 484 -9.75 4.68 10.87
N ASP A 485 -11.06 4.58 11.06
CA ASP A 485 -11.65 4.23 12.36
C ASP A 485 -11.35 2.77 12.77
N ALA A 486 -11.28 1.84 11.82
CA ALA A 486 -10.86 0.46 12.11
C ALA A 486 -9.39 0.42 12.55
N VAL A 487 -8.51 1.20 11.90
CA VAL A 487 -7.09 1.29 12.29
C VAL A 487 -6.95 1.89 13.70
N VAL A 488 -7.73 2.93 14.02
CA VAL A 488 -7.75 3.51 15.38
C VAL A 488 -8.26 2.49 16.40
N SER A 489 -9.35 1.79 16.08
CA SER A 489 -9.89 0.72 16.92
C SER A 489 -8.89 -0.41 17.16
N SER A 490 -8.27 -0.99 16.12
CA SER A 490 -7.26 -2.04 16.29
C SER A 490 -6.05 -1.54 17.11
N ASN A 491 -5.63 -0.28 16.92
CA ASN A 491 -4.55 0.32 17.71
C ASN A 491 -4.88 0.44 19.21
N SER A 492 -6.15 0.63 19.56
CA SER A 492 -6.56 0.77 20.97
C SER A 492 -6.28 -0.50 21.78
N TYR A 493 -6.22 -1.67 21.12
CA TYR A 493 -5.87 -2.95 21.76
C TYR A 493 -4.51 -2.90 22.47
N PHE A 494 -3.51 -2.24 21.88
CA PHE A 494 -2.16 -2.16 22.46
C PHE A 494 -2.10 -1.37 23.77
N LEU A 495 -3.17 -0.66 24.12
CA LEU A 495 -3.29 0.12 25.33
C LEU A 495 -4.14 -0.57 26.41
N THR A 496 -4.74 -1.73 26.11
CA THR A 496 -5.64 -2.39 27.08
C THR A 496 -4.88 -3.16 28.16
N PRO A 497 -5.45 -3.31 29.37
CA PRO A 497 -4.86 -4.12 30.43
C PRO A 497 -4.59 -5.57 30.02
N GLU A 498 -5.46 -6.15 29.20
CA GLU A 498 -5.34 -7.53 28.70
C GLU A 498 -4.11 -7.69 27.82
N TYR A 499 -3.89 -6.77 26.87
CA TYR A 499 -2.68 -6.76 26.05
C TYR A 499 -1.42 -6.57 26.90
N LEU A 500 -1.41 -5.57 27.79
CA LEU A 500 -0.24 -5.26 28.62
C LEU A 500 0.10 -6.42 29.57
N SER A 501 -0.91 -7.11 30.10
CA SER A 501 -0.73 -8.31 30.92
C SER A 501 -0.10 -9.44 30.13
N THR A 502 -0.67 -9.81 28.98
CA THR A 502 -0.13 -10.86 28.10
C THR A 502 1.29 -10.51 27.62
N PHE A 503 1.52 -9.26 27.23
CA PHE A 503 2.83 -8.76 26.80
C PHE A 503 3.90 -8.93 27.89
N ASN A 504 3.58 -8.59 29.14
CA ASN A 504 4.51 -8.73 30.25
C ASN A 504 4.73 -10.20 30.66
N ASN A 505 3.65 -10.98 30.77
CA ASN A 505 3.70 -12.36 31.25
C ASN A 505 4.37 -13.32 30.26
N THR A 506 4.31 -13.02 28.96
CA THR A 506 4.90 -13.87 27.91
C THR A 506 6.28 -13.42 27.47
N LYS A 507 6.83 -12.37 28.10
CA LYS A 507 8.13 -11.82 27.74
C LYS A 507 9.22 -12.89 27.74
N ASP A 508 9.35 -13.63 28.83
CA ASP A 508 10.39 -14.66 28.97
C ASP A 508 10.23 -15.78 27.94
N PHE A 509 8.99 -16.15 27.61
CA PHE A 509 8.70 -17.12 26.55
C PHE A 509 9.29 -16.66 25.21
N TYR A 510 9.02 -15.42 24.78
CA TYR A 510 9.57 -14.91 23.54
C TYR A 510 11.09 -14.69 23.59
N GLN A 511 11.66 -14.30 24.74
CA GLN A 511 13.11 -14.22 24.90
C GLN A 511 13.79 -15.59 24.73
N ASN A 512 13.17 -16.65 25.24
CA ASN A 512 13.70 -18.01 25.10
C ASN A 512 13.73 -18.50 23.65
N LEU A 513 12.96 -17.89 22.73
CA LEU A 513 12.98 -18.20 21.30
C LEU A 513 14.17 -17.57 20.54
N LEU A 514 14.89 -16.61 21.14
CA LEU A 514 15.99 -15.89 20.49
C LEU A 514 17.05 -16.77 19.81
N PRO A 515 17.46 -17.93 20.34
CA PRO A 515 18.41 -18.81 19.65
C PRO A 515 17.98 -19.22 18.23
N VAL A 516 16.68 -19.19 17.94
CA VAL A 516 16.08 -19.55 16.65
C VAL A 516 15.74 -18.33 15.79
N ILE A 517 15.37 -17.21 16.42
CA ILE A 517 14.79 -16.05 15.73
C ILE A 517 15.73 -14.84 15.66
N ASN A 518 16.92 -14.90 16.27
CA ASN A 518 17.84 -13.76 16.43
C ASN A 518 18.34 -13.11 15.13
N THR A 519 18.27 -13.81 14.00
CA THR A 519 18.60 -13.26 12.68
C THR A 519 17.60 -12.20 12.23
N THR A 520 16.38 -12.24 12.76
CA THR A 520 15.26 -11.36 12.39
C THR A 520 14.76 -10.53 13.57
N PHE A 521 14.73 -11.11 14.78
CA PHE A 521 14.22 -10.49 16.00
C PHE A 521 15.29 -10.48 17.09
N ASN A 522 15.67 -9.29 17.55
CA ASN A 522 16.53 -9.15 18.73
C ASN A 522 15.72 -9.21 20.04
N SER A 523 16.39 -9.19 21.18
CA SER A 523 15.77 -9.26 22.52
C SER A 523 14.72 -8.17 22.79
N THR A 524 14.81 -7.00 22.16
CA THR A 524 13.82 -5.94 22.32
C THR A 524 12.57 -6.19 21.47
N THR A 525 12.74 -6.85 20.32
CA THR A 525 11.64 -7.17 19.39
C THR A 525 11.02 -8.55 19.61
N ALA A 526 11.71 -9.48 20.25
CA ALA A 526 11.21 -10.81 20.62
C ALA A 526 10.21 -10.71 21.77
N THR A 527 9.01 -10.22 21.47
CA THR A 527 7.95 -9.96 22.45
C THR A 527 6.59 -10.21 21.81
N PHE A 528 5.55 -10.25 22.63
CA PHE A 528 4.16 -10.40 22.18
C PHE A 528 3.72 -9.35 21.15
N LYS A 529 4.32 -8.15 21.17
CA LYS A 529 4.06 -7.11 20.15
C LYS A 529 4.35 -7.58 18.72
N ASN A 530 5.32 -8.47 18.55
CA ASN A 530 5.66 -9.09 17.27
C ASN A 530 5.21 -10.56 17.22
N GLY A 531 4.25 -10.96 18.06
CA GLY A 531 3.85 -12.35 18.25
C GLY A 531 3.52 -13.06 16.95
N TYR A 532 2.70 -12.42 16.09
CA TYR A 532 2.41 -12.94 14.76
C TYR A 532 3.63 -13.05 13.86
N SER A 533 4.46 -12.01 13.76
CA SER A 533 5.65 -12.02 12.90
C SER A 533 6.66 -13.10 13.31
N ILE A 534 6.79 -13.33 14.62
CA ILE A 534 7.65 -14.39 15.19
C ILE A 534 7.05 -15.77 14.90
N PHE A 535 5.74 -15.93 15.09
CA PHE A 535 5.02 -17.14 14.72
C PHE A 535 5.17 -17.45 13.23
N ASP A 536 4.95 -16.47 12.34
CA ASP A 536 5.09 -16.65 10.90
C ASP A 536 6.50 -17.10 10.51
N TYR A 537 7.51 -16.43 11.06
CA TYR A 537 8.91 -16.77 10.83
C TYR A 537 9.23 -18.20 11.24
N ILE A 538 8.86 -18.58 12.47
CA ILE A 538 9.09 -19.94 12.97
C ILE A 538 8.27 -20.95 12.17
N ASN A 539 6.99 -20.70 11.90
CA ASN A 539 6.11 -21.61 11.16
C ASN A 539 6.65 -21.90 9.76
N VAL A 540 7.03 -20.87 9.00
CA VAL A 540 7.64 -21.06 7.67
C VAL A 540 8.98 -21.79 7.79
N ALA A 541 9.82 -21.43 8.76
CA ALA A 541 11.10 -22.10 8.95
C ALA A 541 10.95 -23.58 9.37
N THR A 542 9.95 -23.93 10.17
CA THR A 542 9.67 -25.34 10.51
C THR A 542 9.18 -26.16 9.33
N ILE A 543 8.59 -25.53 8.31
CA ILE A 543 8.17 -26.20 7.07
C ILE A 543 9.34 -26.36 6.10
N HIS A 544 10.18 -25.32 5.94
CA HIS A 544 11.14 -25.23 4.84
C HIS A 544 12.62 -25.29 5.23
N ASN A 545 12.97 -25.07 6.50
CA ASN A 545 14.35 -24.97 6.97
C ASN A 545 14.71 -26.17 7.86
N SER A 546 15.25 -27.22 7.24
CA SER A 546 15.73 -28.42 7.95
C SER A 546 16.90 -28.16 8.90
N SER A 547 17.49 -26.97 8.87
CA SER A 547 18.64 -26.57 9.70
C SER A 547 18.27 -25.61 10.83
N ILE A 548 16.98 -25.31 11.02
CA ILE A 548 16.53 -24.53 12.17
C ILE A 548 16.88 -25.29 13.47
N PRO A 549 17.47 -24.63 14.49
CA PRO A 549 17.78 -25.30 15.76
C PRO A 549 16.50 -25.74 16.49
N SER A 550 16.04 -26.98 16.29
CA SER A 550 14.72 -27.45 16.74
C SER A 550 14.72 -28.30 18.02
N ASP A 551 15.75 -29.11 18.23
CA ASP A 551 15.61 -30.39 18.96
C ASP A 551 15.25 -30.26 20.45
N ASN A 552 15.52 -29.12 21.07
CA ASN A 552 15.16 -28.84 22.48
C ASN A 552 14.29 -27.60 22.67
N LEU A 553 14.14 -26.74 21.65
CA LEU A 553 13.51 -25.44 21.79
C LEU A 553 12.15 -25.37 21.09
N LEU A 554 12.06 -25.84 19.85
CA LEU A 554 10.81 -25.83 19.05
C LEU A 554 10.01 -27.12 19.27
N THR A 555 9.76 -27.46 20.53
CA THR A 555 8.90 -28.59 20.88
C THR A 555 7.45 -28.34 20.45
N ASN A 556 6.63 -29.40 20.36
CA ASN A 556 5.21 -29.25 20.03
C ASN A 556 4.49 -28.29 21.00
N SER A 557 4.82 -28.34 22.29
CA SER A 557 4.30 -27.41 23.30
C SER A 557 4.69 -25.95 23.03
N THR A 558 5.96 -25.72 22.66
CA THR A 558 6.45 -24.38 22.29
C THR A 558 5.69 -23.85 21.07
N LEU A 559 5.52 -24.68 20.04
CA LEU A 559 4.84 -24.29 18.80
C LEU A 559 3.35 -24.03 19.04
N THR A 560 2.67 -24.86 19.84
CA THR A 560 1.27 -24.61 20.26
C THR A 560 1.14 -23.30 21.02
N ASN A 561 1.98 -23.05 22.03
CA ASN A 561 1.92 -21.80 22.79
C ASN A 561 2.21 -20.57 21.91
N LEU A 562 3.17 -20.68 20.98
CA LEU A 562 3.47 -19.62 20.02
C LEU A 562 2.26 -19.34 19.09
N TYR A 563 1.62 -20.39 18.59
CA TYR A 563 0.40 -20.29 17.79
C TYR A 563 -0.75 -19.64 18.58
N ASP A 564 -0.98 -20.05 19.82
CA ASP A 564 -2.05 -19.52 20.67
C ASP A 564 -1.84 -18.02 20.98
N LEU A 565 -0.60 -17.62 21.27
CA LEU A 565 -0.26 -16.22 21.46
C LEU A 565 -0.41 -15.40 20.18
N ALA A 566 0.07 -15.90 19.04
CA ALA A 566 -0.11 -15.22 17.77
C ALA A 566 -1.59 -15.11 17.40
N SER A 567 -2.37 -16.17 17.62
CA SER A 567 -3.82 -16.20 17.44
C SER A 567 -4.54 -15.19 18.32
N THR A 568 -4.11 -15.07 19.58
CA THR A 568 -4.65 -14.08 20.53
C THR A 568 -4.34 -12.65 20.07
N HIS A 569 -3.10 -12.40 19.64
CA HIS A 569 -2.69 -11.12 19.09
C HIS A 569 -3.55 -10.75 17.87
N GLU A 570 -3.62 -11.63 16.88
CA GLU A 570 -4.33 -11.36 15.63
C GLU A 570 -5.84 -11.25 15.80
N TRP A 571 -6.44 -12.03 16.71
CA TRP A 571 -7.89 -11.97 16.96
C TRP A 571 -8.32 -10.62 17.49
N ASN A 572 -7.58 -10.09 18.47
CA ASN A 572 -7.92 -8.81 19.07
C ASN A 572 -7.65 -7.62 18.14
N LEU A 573 -6.85 -7.81 17.08
CA LEU A 573 -6.71 -6.83 16.01
C LEU A 573 -7.83 -6.90 14.97
N ALA A 574 -8.38 -8.11 14.75
CA ALA A 574 -9.41 -8.38 13.74
C ALA A 574 -10.82 -8.09 14.24
N PHE A 575 -11.07 -8.31 15.53
CA PHE A 575 -12.42 -8.34 16.07
C PHE A 575 -12.47 -7.88 17.52
N ASN A 576 -13.47 -7.05 17.82
CA ASN A 576 -13.88 -6.69 19.16
C ASN A 576 -15.39 -6.47 19.15
N SER A 577 -16.13 -7.23 19.95
CA SER A 577 -17.60 -7.14 19.99
C SER A 577 -18.11 -5.77 20.44
N SER A 578 -17.31 -5.03 21.23
CA SER A 578 -17.64 -3.68 21.68
C SER A 578 -17.30 -2.60 20.65
N GLU A 579 -16.47 -2.91 19.66
CA GLU A 579 -16.03 -1.99 18.60
C GLU A 579 -16.16 -2.66 17.22
N PRO A 580 -17.39 -2.81 16.68
CA PRO A 580 -17.64 -3.56 15.45
C PRO A 580 -16.85 -3.07 14.22
N VAL A 581 -16.49 -1.78 14.19
CA VAL A 581 -15.65 -1.19 13.13
C VAL A 581 -14.31 -1.90 12.97
N ARG A 582 -13.78 -2.52 14.03
CA ARG A 582 -12.55 -3.33 13.98
C ARG A 582 -12.64 -4.46 12.97
N ALA A 583 -13.84 -5.03 12.84
CA ALA A 583 -14.13 -6.16 11.96
C ALA A 583 -14.57 -5.75 10.55
N ILE A 584 -14.22 -4.53 10.10
CA ILE A 584 -14.63 -4.00 8.79
C ILE A 584 -14.34 -4.95 7.61
N ALA A 585 -13.23 -5.67 7.65
CA ALA A 585 -12.88 -6.65 6.62
C ALA A 585 -13.92 -7.79 6.53
N GLY A 586 -14.44 -8.24 7.68
CA GLY A 586 -15.50 -9.24 7.75
C GLY A 586 -16.85 -8.68 7.30
N SER A 587 -17.16 -7.42 7.65
CA SER A 587 -18.36 -6.72 7.19
C SER A 587 -18.41 -6.54 5.66
N VAL A 588 -17.29 -6.16 5.05
CA VAL A 588 -17.19 -6.04 3.59
C VAL A 588 -17.31 -7.42 2.92
N LEU A 589 -16.64 -8.44 3.46
CA LEU A 589 -16.75 -9.80 2.98
C LEU A 589 -18.21 -10.31 3.03
N ALA A 590 -18.93 -9.98 4.11
CA ALA A 590 -20.34 -10.30 4.24
C ALA A 590 -21.20 -9.62 3.17
N GLY A 591 -20.94 -8.35 2.85
CA GLY A 591 -21.60 -7.66 1.73
C GLY A 591 -21.30 -8.30 0.37
N GLN A 592 -20.07 -8.76 0.15
CA GLN A 592 -19.66 -9.46 -1.08
C GLN A 592 -20.35 -10.82 -1.22
N ILE A 593 -20.45 -11.59 -0.12
CA ILE A 593 -21.22 -12.83 -0.06
C ILE A 593 -22.68 -12.58 -0.47
N MET A 594 -23.32 -11.57 0.13
CA MET A 594 -24.72 -11.25 -0.17
C MET A 594 -24.91 -10.79 -1.63
N THR A 595 -23.99 -9.98 -2.13
CA THR A 595 -24.00 -9.50 -3.53
C THR A 595 -23.89 -10.66 -4.53
N ALA A 596 -23.11 -11.69 -4.20
CA ALA A 596 -22.94 -12.86 -5.06
C ALA A 596 -24.12 -13.84 -4.99
N LEU A 597 -24.70 -14.04 -3.80
CA LEU A 597 -25.71 -15.09 -3.57
C LEU A 597 -27.16 -14.60 -3.76
N GLN A 598 -27.48 -13.34 -3.45
CA GLN A 598 -28.86 -12.83 -3.58
C GLN A 598 -29.40 -12.98 -5.02
N PRO A 599 -28.66 -12.69 -6.10
CA PRO A 599 -29.15 -12.89 -7.46
C PRO A 599 -29.49 -14.36 -7.80
N ILE A 600 -28.78 -15.32 -7.19
CA ILE A 600 -29.02 -16.76 -7.37
C ILE A 600 -30.39 -17.12 -6.78
N VAL A 601 -30.69 -16.59 -5.60
CA VAL A 601 -31.96 -16.77 -4.89
C VAL A 601 -33.11 -16.06 -5.59
N ASP A 602 -32.86 -14.89 -6.17
CA ASP A 602 -33.84 -14.15 -6.99
C ASP A 602 -34.14 -14.83 -8.34
N GLY A 603 -33.53 -15.98 -8.64
CA GLY A 603 -33.67 -16.67 -9.92
C GLY A 603 -33.02 -15.95 -11.10
N LYS A 604 -32.13 -14.98 -10.84
CA LYS A 604 -31.43 -14.21 -11.88
C LYS A 604 -30.25 -14.99 -12.45
N THR A 605 -29.79 -14.55 -13.62
CA THR A 605 -28.53 -15.04 -14.20
C THR A 605 -27.37 -14.44 -13.42
N ALA A 606 -26.61 -15.29 -12.73
CA ALA A 606 -25.46 -14.91 -11.93
C ALA A 606 -24.46 -16.08 -11.85
N PRO A 607 -23.17 -15.80 -11.58
CA PRO A 607 -22.18 -16.85 -11.32
C PRO A 607 -22.61 -17.75 -10.18
N ARG A 608 -22.63 -19.05 -10.44
CA ARG A 608 -23.11 -20.08 -9.49
C ARG A 608 -21.96 -20.60 -8.62
N PHE A 609 -20.73 -20.46 -9.09
CA PHE A 609 -19.53 -20.78 -8.34
C PHE A 609 -18.68 -19.52 -8.17
N ASN A 610 -18.69 -18.98 -6.96
CA ASN A 610 -17.95 -17.78 -6.58
C ASN A 610 -16.79 -18.17 -5.67
N ILE A 611 -15.58 -17.70 -5.99
CA ILE A 611 -14.37 -17.93 -5.21
C ILE A 611 -13.63 -16.60 -5.03
N GLN A 612 -13.32 -16.28 -3.79
CA GLN A 612 -12.54 -15.11 -3.42
C GLN A 612 -11.35 -15.53 -2.58
N PHE A 613 -10.15 -15.08 -2.95
CA PHE A 613 -8.96 -15.24 -2.14
C PHE A 613 -8.77 -14.05 -1.20
N GLY A 614 -8.36 -14.32 0.03
CA GLY A 614 -8.05 -13.26 1.00
C GLY A 614 -7.17 -13.71 2.17
N ALA A 615 -6.83 -12.76 3.03
CA ALA A 615 -5.98 -13.00 4.19
C ALA A 615 -6.77 -13.59 5.37
N TYR A 616 -6.07 -14.26 6.29
CA TYR A 616 -6.67 -14.87 7.48
C TYR A 616 -7.41 -13.86 8.39
N GLY A 617 -7.01 -12.59 8.42
CA GLY A 617 -7.69 -11.55 9.21
C GLY A 617 -9.16 -11.36 8.81
N ALA A 618 -9.50 -11.53 7.53
CA ALA A 618 -10.88 -11.45 7.05
C ALA A 618 -11.73 -12.66 7.52
N PHE A 619 -11.11 -13.84 7.65
CA PHE A 619 -11.76 -14.99 8.29
C PHE A 619 -12.07 -14.66 9.75
N MET A 620 -11.08 -14.20 10.52
CA MET A 620 -11.25 -13.90 11.95
C MET A 620 -12.31 -12.82 12.19
N ALA A 621 -12.29 -11.74 11.40
CA ALA A 621 -13.30 -10.70 11.46
C ALA A 621 -14.71 -11.24 11.15
N PHE A 622 -14.85 -12.03 10.09
CA PHE A 622 -16.14 -12.65 9.74
C PHE A 622 -16.59 -13.64 10.82
N PHE A 623 -15.69 -14.47 11.36
CA PHE A 623 -16.00 -15.45 12.40
C PHE A 623 -16.49 -14.80 13.69
N GLY A 624 -15.87 -13.68 14.09
CA GLY A 624 -16.32 -12.89 15.22
C GLY A 624 -17.73 -12.32 14.99
N LEU A 625 -17.96 -11.68 13.83
CA LEU A 625 -19.27 -11.11 13.47
C LEU A 625 -20.37 -12.18 13.37
N ALA A 626 -20.04 -13.34 12.82
CA ALA A 626 -20.93 -14.48 12.68
C ALA A 626 -21.07 -15.33 13.96
N GLN A 627 -20.39 -14.96 15.06
CA GLN A 627 -20.41 -15.66 16.35
C GLN A 627 -19.99 -17.14 16.28
N LEU A 628 -19.11 -17.48 15.34
CA LEU A 628 -18.64 -18.85 15.13
C LEU A 628 -17.78 -19.42 16.29
N PRO A 629 -17.01 -18.63 17.06
CA PRO A 629 -16.34 -19.14 18.26
C PRO A 629 -17.28 -19.74 19.32
N ALA A 630 -18.55 -19.34 19.34
CA ALA A 630 -19.54 -19.95 20.24
C ALA A 630 -19.94 -21.36 19.80
N ALA A 631 -19.80 -21.68 18.51
CA ALA A 631 -20.07 -23.00 17.96
C ALA A 631 -18.89 -23.96 18.17
N ASP A 632 -17.66 -23.47 17.97
CA ASP A 632 -16.44 -24.26 18.15
C ASP A 632 -15.22 -23.33 18.35
N ASN A 633 -14.36 -23.65 19.33
CA ASN A 633 -13.19 -22.83 19.64
C ASN A 633 -12.15 -22.80 18.51
N GLN A 634 -12.21 -23.72 17.53
CA GLN A 634 -11.31 -23.70 16.38
C GLN A 634 -11.48 -22.48 15.45
N PHE A 635 -12.60 -21.76 15.56
CA PHE A 635 -12.80 -20.48 14.86
C PHE A 635 -12.01 -19.35 15.50
N TYR A 636 -11.46 -19.55 16.69
CA TYR A 636 -10.51 -18.64 17.31
C TYR A 636 -9.10 -18.94 16.79
N GLY A 637 -8.45 -17.92 16.24
CA GLY A 637 -7.05 -17.95 15.84
C GLY A 637 -6.79 -17.96 14.35
N ILE A 638 -5.51 -18.06 14.00
CA ILE A 638 -5.03 -17.94 12.63
C ILE A 638 -5.35 -19.23 11.88
N CYS A 639 -6.27 -19.17 10.91
CA CYS A 639 -6.60 -20.34 10.08
C CYS A 639 -5.33 -20.87 9.38
N ASN A 640 -5.23 -22.18 9.14
CA ASN A 640 -4.11 -22.81 8.42
C ASN A 640 -3.97 -22.33 6.96
N TYR A 641 -2.83 -22.64 6.32
CA TYR A 641 -2.69 -22.40 4.88
C TYR A 641 -3.71 -23.22 4.08
N ALA A 642 -4.21 -22.63 3.00
CA ALA A 642 -5.26 -23.20 2.15
C ALA A 642 -6.61 -23.49 2.83
N SER A 643 -6.86 -22.94 4.04
CA SER A 643 -8.18 -22.98 4.68
C SER A 643 -9.23 -22.27 3.85
N SER A 644 -10.47 -22.75 3.93
CA SER A 644 -11.57 -22.19 3.16
C SER A 644 -12.90 -22.30 3.89
N MET A 645 -13.70 -21.25 3.80
CA MET A 645 -15.10 -21.28 4.23
C MET A 645 -16.01 -21.22 3.01
N VAL A 646 -17.14 -21.92 3.09
CA VAL A 646 -18.10 -22.07 2.01
C VAL A 646 -19.48 -21.74 2.52
N ILE A 647 -20.23 -20.98 1.74
CA ILE A 647 -21.64 -20.74 1.94
C ILE A 647 -22.36 -21.36 0.75
N GLU A 648 -23.14 -22.40 1.02
CA GLU A 648 -23.95 -23.10 0.02
C GLU A 648 -25.39 -22.59 0.09
N VAL A 649 -25.98 -22.26 -1.08
CA VAL A 649 -27.42 -22.06 -1.20
C VAL A 649 -28.04 -23.34 -1.76
N VAL A 650 -29.01 -23.85 -1.05
CA VAL A 650 -29.50 -25.22 -1.18
C VAL A 650 -31.01 -25.22 -1.37
N ALA A 651 -31.47 -25.87 -2.42
CA ALA A 651 -32.89 -26.14 -2.66
C ALA A 651 -33.26 -27.55 -2.18
N PRO A 652 -34.42 -27.73 -1.51
CA PRO A 652 -34.90 -29.04 -1.09
C PRO A 652 -35.08 -30.02 -2.25
N SER A 653 -35.39 -29.49 -3.43
CA SER A 653 -35.48 -30.23 -4.69
C SER A 653 -35.25 -29.31 -5.88
N ALA A 654 -34.98 -29.87 -7.06
CA ALA A 654 -34.75 -29.11 -8.29
C ALA A 654 -35.94 -28.22 -8.71
N THR A 655 -37.14 -28.46 -8.20
CA THR A 655 -38.36 -27.71 -8.51
C THR A 655 -38.76 -26.70 -7.43
N GLN A 656 -38.18 -26.78 -6.22
CA GLN A 656 -38.46 -25.89 -5.09
C GLN A 656 -37.33 -24.87 -4.93
N THR A 657 -37.35 -23.85 -5.79
CA THR A 657 -36.28 -22.83 -5.87
C THR A 657 -36.73 -21.46 -5.37
N SER A 658 -37.91 -21.35 -4.76
CA SER A 658 -38.39 -20.10 -4.19
C SER A 658 -37.59 -19.75 -2.94
N ALA A 659 -37.34 -18.47 -2.69
CA ALA A 659 -36.52 -18.02 -1.56
C ALA A 659 -36.99 -18.57 -0.19
N ASP A 660 -38.29 -18.80 -0.02
CA ASP A 660 -38.88 -19.32 1.21
C ASP A 660 -38.60 -20.83 1.42
N ASP A 661 -38.28 -21.55 0.35
CA ASP A 661 -37.89 -22.97 0.40
C ASP A 661 -36.38 -23.15 0.56
N LEU A 662 -35.58 -22.11 0.26
CA LEU A 662 -34.12 -22.22 0.22
C LEU A 662 -33.51 -22.22 1.61
N THR A 663 -32.47 -23.05 1.73
CA THR A 663 -31.65 -23.11 2.93
C THR A 663 -30.21 -22.77 2.62
N VAL A 664 -29.47 -22.39 3.67
CA VAL A 664 -28.06 -22.04 3.61
C VAL A 664 -27.29 -22.92 4.58
N ARG A 665 -26.14 -23.43 4.11
CA ARG A 665 -25.15 -24.12 4.95
C ARG A 665 -23.84 -23.35 4.96
N PHE A 666 -23.28 -23.17 6.15
CA PHE A 666 -21.92 -22.69 6.32
C PHE A 666 -21.00 -23.88 6.58
N LEU A 667 -19.99 -24.03 5.73
CA LEU A 667 -18.99 -25.09 5.82
C LEU A 667 -17.62 -24.48 5.99
N TRP A 668 -16.75 -25.16 6.73
CA TRP A 668 -15.36 -24.72 6.90
C TRP A 668 -14.39 -25.89 6.81
N SER A 669 -13.23 -25.61 6.21
CA SER A 669 -12.05 -26.48 6.21
C SER A 669 -10.88 -25.69 6.75
N ASN A 670 -10.28 -26.15 7.85
CA ASN A 670 -9.09 -25.52 8.41
C ASN A 670 -7.80 -26.13 7.88
N GLY A 671 -7.54 -25.86 6.61
CA GLY A 671 -6.39 -26.29 5.83
C GLY A 671 -6.86 -26.68 4.44
N THR A 672 -6.01 -27.37 3.68
CA THR A 672 -6.39 -27.90 2.37
C THR A 672 -7.65 -28.77 2.46
N ALA A 673 -8.70 -28.40 1.71
CA ALA A 673 -9.99 -29.10 1.75
C ALA A 673 -9.91 -30.58 1.36
N ALA A 674 -9.03 -30.95 0.43
CA ALA A 674 -8.79 -32.36 0.07
C ALA A 674 -8.30 -33.22 1.24
N ALA A 675 -7.54 -32.64 2.18
CA ALA A 675 -7.00 -33.35 3.32
C ALA A 675 -7.93 -33.31 4.54
N ASN A 676 -8.66 -32.21 4.73
CA ASN A 676 -9.43 -31.95 5.96
C ASN A 676 -10.95 -32.12 5.79
N GLY A 677 -11.45 -32.17 4.55
CA GLY A 677 -12.88 -32.18 4.25
C GLY A 677 -13.58 -30.87 4.60
N LEU A 678 -14.91 -30.85 4.46
CA LEU A 678 -15.77 -29.73 4.86
C LEU A 678 -16.67 -30.16 6.01
N LYS A 679 -16.70 -29.36 7.07
CA LYS A 679 -17.61 -29.57 8.20
C LYS A 679 -18.60 -28.42 8.29
N ALA A 680 -19.87 -28.74 8.56
CA ALA A 680 -20.93 -27.75 8.73
C ALA A 680 -20.97 -27.22 10.16
N TYR A 681 -21.24 -25.91 10.29
CA TYR A 681 -21.33 -25.23 11.58
C TYR A 681 -22.53 -24.27 11.61
N PRO A 682 -23.18 -24.10 12.77
CA PRO A 682 -24.24 -23.11 12.91
C PRO A 682 -23.69 -21.69 12.85
N LEU A 683 -24.41 -20.79 12.20
CA LEU A 683 -24.09 -19.35 12.17
C LEU A 683 -24.89 -18.59 13.22
N PHE A 684 -24.40 -17.40 13.59
CA PHE A 684 -25.11 -16.38 14.38
C PHE A 684 -25.55 -16.85 15.77
N GLY A 685 -24.80 -17.77 16.38
CA GLY A 685 -25.10 -18.33 17.70
C GLY A 685 -26.28 -19.31 17.72
N GLN A 686 -26.72 -19.77 16.54
CA GLN A 686 -27.76 -20.79 16.41
C GLN A 686 -27.23 -22.18 16.78
N LYS A 687 -28.13 -23.17 16.87
CA LYS A 687 -27.77 -24.57 17.11
C LYS A 687 -27.73 -25.41 15.83
N GLU A 688 -28.59 -25.08 14.87
CA GLU A 688 -28.73 -25.83 13.62
C GLU A 688 -27.69 -25.40 12.59
N THR A 689 -27.14 -26.38 11.87
CA THR A 689 -26.11 -26.16 10.82
C THR A 689 -26.69 -25.71 9.48
N THR A 690 -28.02 -25.68 9.39
CA THR A 690 -28.79 -25.23 8.24
C THR A 690 -29.72 -24.10 8.68
N LEU A 691 -29.79 -23.04 7.88
CA LEU A 691 -30.66 -21.88 8.12
C LEU A 691 -31.57 -21.65 6.91
N SER A 692 -32.76 -21.07 7.11
CA SER A 692 -33.52 -20.54 5.98
C SER A 692 -32.73 -19.40 5.31
N TRP A 693 -32.93 -19.18 4.01
CA TRP A 693 -32.31 -18.03 3.33
C TRP A 693 -32.67 -16.71 4.01
N ASN A 694 -33.91 -16.55 4.45
CA ASN A 694 -34.40 -15.34 5.11
C ASN A 694 -33.70 -15.10 6.47
N ASP A 695 -33.47 -16.15 7.26
CA ASP A 695 -32.73 -16.04 8.52
C ASP A 695 -31.25 -15.75 8.28
N PHE A 696 -30.66 -16.40 7.26
CA PHE A 696 -29.28 -16.14 6.86
C PHE A 696 -29.11 -14.67 6.43
N LYS A 697 -29.97 -14.18 5.55
CA LYS A 697 -29.99 -12.78 5.11
C LYS A 697 -30.13 -11.83 6.29
N THR A 698 -31.08 -12.08 7.18
CA THR A 698 -31.29 -11.28 8.40
C THR A 698 -30.06 -11.28 9.30
N GLY A 699 -29.34 -12.40 9.40
CA GLY A 699 -28.09 -12.50 10.14
C GLY A 699 -26.96 -11.67 9.52
N MET A 700 -26.79 -11.79 8.20
CA MET A 700 -25.75 -11.08 7.43
C MET A 700 -25.99 -9.56 7.40
N ASP A 701 -27.23 -9.12 7.17
CA ASP A 701 -27.60 -7.70 7.08
C ASP A 701 -27.32 -6.90 8.37
N LYS A 702 -27.13 -7.57 9.51
CA LYS A 702 -26.73 -6.91 10.77
C LYS A 702 -25.35 -6.26 10.71
N PHE A 703 -24.47 -6.75 9.83
CA PHE A 703 -23.08 -6.30 9.78
C PHE A 703 -22.50 -6.21 8.37
N ALA A 704 -23.22 -6.65 7.34
CA ALA A 704 -22.77 -6.56 5.96
C ALA A 704 -22.67 -5.10 5.49
N ILE A 705 -21.58 -4.79 4.79
CA ILE A 705 -21.37 -3.51 4.11
C ILE A 705 -21.19 -3.81 2.63
N ALA A 706 -22.19 -3.42 1.82
CA ALA A 706 -22.23 -3.74 0.39
C ALA A 706 -21.84 -2.54 -0.49
N ASP A 707 -21.98 -1.31 -0.01
CA ASP A 707 -21.69 -0.12 -0.78
C ASP A 707 -20.56 0.72 -0.19
N THR A 708 -19.99 1.55 -1.06
CA THR A 708 -18.85 2.41 -0.72
C THR A 708 -19.25 3.57 0.18
N GLN A 709 -20.50 4.01 0.16
CA GLN A 709 -20.96 5.14 0.96
C GLN A 709 -21.02 4.78 2.44
N ASP A 710 -21.68 3.67 2.75
CA ASP A 710 -21.76 3.11 4.09
C ASP A 710 -20.37 2.79 4.63
N TRP A 711 -19.50 2.22 3.78
CA TRP A 711 -18.11 1.98 4.14
C TRP A 711 -17.37 3.28 4.50
N CYS A 712 -17.46 4.32 3.66
CA CYS A 712 -16.80 5.61 3.92
C CYS A 712 -17.27 6.25 5.22
N GLN A 713 -18.58 6.18 5.50
CA GLN A 713 -19.18 6.70 6.72
C GLN A 713 -18.68 5.95 7.96
N ILE A 714 -18.70 4.61 7.93
CA ILE A 714 -18.25 3.77 9.06
C ILE A 714 -16.75 3.94 9.31
N CYS A 715 -15.96 4.17 8.26
CA CYS A 715 -14.52 4.30 8.35
C CYS A 715 -14.01 5.70 8.66
N GLY A 716 -14.89 6.71 8.69
CA GLY A 716 -14.51 8.10 8.95
C GLY A 716 -13.69 8.75 7.84
N ASN A 717 -13.68 8.16 6.64
CA ASN A 717 -12.84 8.63 5.52
C ASN A 717 -13.55 9.74 4.73
N THR A 718 -12.80 10.77 4.36
CA THR A 718 -13.34 11.97 3.66
C THR A 718 -12.61 12.30 2.35
N ASP A 719 -11.61 11.50 2.00
CA ASP A 719 -10.73 11.66 0.85
C ASP A 719 -10.91 10.53 -0.20
N GLY A 720 -10.16 10.58 -1.30
CA GLY A 720 -10.17 9.53 -2.33
C GLY A 720 -11.56 9.24 -2.91
N SER A 721 -11.96 7.97 -2.95
CA SER A 721 -13.30 7.53 -3.39
C SER A 721 -14.43 7.99 -2.47
N CYS A 722 -14.12 8.39 -1.23
CA CYS A 722 -15.08 8.95 -0.28
C CYS A 722 -15.33 10.45 -0.50
N ALA A 723 -14.48 11.13 -1.28
CA ALA A 723 -14.61 12.57 -1.54
C ALA A 723 -15.83 12.95 -2.39
N ALA A 724 -16.36 12.03 -3.20
CA ALA A 724 -17.59 12.29 -3.97
C ALA A 724 -18.84 12.40 -3.08
N ASN A 725 -18.79 11.80 -1.88
CA ASN A 725 -19.91 11.76 -0.94
C ASN A 725 -19.87 12.91 0.09
N SER A 726 -18.79 13.71 0.13
CA SER A 726 -18.70 14.86 1.03
C SER A 726 -19.38 16.12 0.50
N THR A 727 -19.94 16.09 -0.72
CA THR A 727 -20.69 17.20 -1.35
C THR A 727 -22.21 17.18 -1.14
N ALA A 728 -22.78 16.21 -0.43
CA ALA A 728 -24.21 16.23 -0.09
C ALA A 728 -24.48 16.95 1.23
N SER A 729 -24.29 18.27 1.25
CA SER A 729 -24.95 19.12 2.25
C SER A 729 -26.45 19.16 1.92
N SER A 730 -27.23 18.23 2.47
CA SER A 730 -28.69 18.30 2.40
C SER A 730 -29.20 19.36 3.37
N THR A 731 -29.81 20.40 2.80
CA THR A 731 -30.67 21.34 3.50
C THR A 731 -31.84 20.55 4.12
N PRO A 732 -32.21 20.73 5.40
CA PRO A 732 -33.31 19.96 5.98
C PRO A 732 -34.64 20.56 5.52
N GLU A 733 -35.34 19.89 4.60
CA GLU A 733 -36.77 20.10 4.39
C GLU A 733 -37.56 19.37 5.48
N ALA A 734 -38.39 20.13 6.19
CA ALA A 734 -39.26 19.63 7.23
C ALA A 734 -40.42 18.81 6.64
N LYS A 735 -40.51 17.54 7.04
CA LYS A 735 -41.77 16.77 7.03
C LYS A 735 -42.11 16.33 8.44
N SER A 736 -43.32 16.71 8.86
CA SER A 736 -43.95 16.41 10.14
C SER A 736 -44.53 14.98 10.17
N SER A 737 -44.25 14.22 11.22
CA SER A 737 -45.26 13.55 12.06
C SER A 737 -44.62 12.68 13.16
N ASP A 738 -45.23 12.75 14.35
CA ASP A 738 -44.93 12.11 15.63
C ASP A 738 -44.51 10.62 15.62
N ASN A 739 -43.41 10.28 16.33
CA ASN A 739 -43.47 9.71 17.68
C ASN A 739 -42.07 9.39 18.23
N SER A 740 -41.96 9.47 19.55
CA SER A 740 -40.77 9.37 20.40
C SER A 740 -39.82 8.18 20.15
N ASN A 741 -38.54 8.48 19.87
CA ASN A 741 -37.36 7.82 20.45
C ASN A 741 -36.08 8.53 19.98
N ILE A 742 -35.39 9.22 20.90
CA ILE A 742 -34.09 9.85 20.65
C ILE A 742 -33.04 8.75 20.45
N THR A 743 -32.39 8.73 19.28
CA THR A 743 -31.31 7.78 18.99
C THR A 743 -30.04 8.13 19.78
N LYS A 744 -29.29 7.11 20.22
CA LYS A 744 -28.12 7.22 21.11
C LYS A 744 -27.02 8.23 20.66
N PRO A 745 -26.78 8.49 19.35
CA PRO A 745 -25.84 9.52 18.93
C PRO A 745 -26.30 10.95 19.28
N VAL A 746 -27.61 11.21 19.23
CA VAL A 746 -28.20 12.53 19.52
C VAL A 746 -28.14 12.85 21.01
N ALA A 747 -28.29 11.84 21.88
CA ALA A 747 -28.12 11.99 23.32
C ALA A 747 -26.66 12.36 23.71
N GLY A 748 -25.67 11.84 22.99
CA GLY A 748 -24.25 12.16 23.21
C GLY A 748 -23.88 13.60 22.86
N VAL A 749 -24.43 14.14 21.76
CA VAL A 749 -24.20 15.53 21.34
C VAL A 749 -24.88 16.52 22.29
N ILE A 750 -26.10 16.21 22.75
CA ILE A 750 -26.80 17.03 23.76
C ILE A 750 -26.02 17.01 25.08
N GLY A 751 -25.50 15.84 25.50
CA GLY A 751 -24.64 15.73 26.68
C GLY A 751 -23.40 16.59 26.60
N ALA A 752 -22.65 16.53 25.48
CA ALA A 752 -21.43 17.32 25.28
C ALA A 752 -21.69 18.83 25.28
N LEU A 753 -22.79 19.29 24.67
CA LEU A 753 -23.15 20.72 24.64
C LEU A 753 -23.60 21.24 26.01
N VAL A 754 -24.31 20.43 26.78
CA VAL A 754 -24.69 20.79 28.16
C VAL A 754 -23.45 20.85 29.06
N THR A 755 -22.53 19.89 28.95
CA THR A 755 -21.26 19.92 29.70
C THR A 755 -20.42 21.14 29.34
N LEU A 756 -20.33 21.51 28.06
CA LEU A 756 -19.61 22.71 27.63
C LEU A 756 -20.25 23.99 28.18
N GLY A 757 -21.58 24.07 28.19
CA GLY A 757 -22.33 25.19 28.77
C GLY A 757 -22.10 25.32 30.28
N VAL A 758 -22.04 24.21 31.01
CA VAL A 758 -21.75 24.20 32.45
C VAL A 758 -20.31 24.64 32.73
N ILE A 759 -19.33 24.18 31.95
CA ILE A 759 -17.93 24.58 32.08
C ILE A 759 -17.76 26.07 31.81
N LEU A 760 -18.31 26.58 30.71
CA LEU A 760 -18.24 28.00 30.36
C LEU A 760 -18.99 28.88 31.37
N GLY A 761 -20.11 28.39 31.92
CA GLY A 761 -20.83 29.05 33.00
C GLY A 761 -20.02 29.14 34.29
N LEU A 762 -19.31 28.07 34.66
CA LEU A 762 -18.41 28.05 35.82
C LEU A 762 -17.21 28.97 35.62
N GLU A 763 -16.60 28.98 34.43
CA GLU A 763 -15.50 29.91 34.11
C GLU A 763 -15.95 31.37 34.17
N ALA A 764 -17.13 31.68 33.64
CA ALA A 764 -17.71 33.03 33.73
C ALA A 764 -17.98 33.43 35.19
N LEU A 765 -18.45 32.51 36.03
CA LEU A 765 -18.70 32.74 37.46
C LEU A 765 -17.39 33.01 38.23
N VAL A 766 -16.33 32.27 37.92
CA VAL A 766 -14.98 32.46 38.50
C VAL A 766 -14.39 33.81 38.10
N ILE A 767 -14.59 34.25 36.85
CA ILE A 767 -14.15 35.56 36.38
C ILE A 767 -14.92 36.69 37.10
N LEU A 768 -16.24 36.52 37.31
CA LEU A 768 -17.10 37.52 37.96
C LEU A 768 -16.86 37.65 39.46
N LEU A 769 -16.71 36.53 40.18
CA LEU A 769 -16.51 36.51 41.64
C LEU A 769 -15.04 36.68 42.04
N GLY A 770 -14.10 36.27 41.19
CA GLY A 770 -12.66 36.40 41.43
C GLY A 770 -12.07 37.77 41.09
N GLY A 771 -12.88 38.71 40.61
CA GLY A 771 -12.43 40.07 40.24
C GLY A 771 -11.45 40.12 39.06
N LEU A 772 -11.36 39.03 38.27
CA LEU A 772 -10.43 38.91 37.16
C LEU A 772 -11.00 39.61 35.92
N ARG A 773 -10.28 40.57 35.36
CA ARG A 773 -10.67 41.26 34.11
C ARG A 773 -9.88 40.70 32.94
N LEU A 774 -10.56 40.32 31.87
CA LEU A 774 -9.91 39.93 30.61
C LEU A 774 -9.30 41.16 29.94
N VAL A 775 -7.98 41.21 29.83
CA VAL A 775 -7.26 42.30 29.17
C VAL A 775 -6.74 41.83 27.81
N LYS A 776 -7.00 42.62 26.76
CA LYS A 776 -6.45 42.38 25.42
C LYS A 776 -4.92 42.38 25.47
N LYS A 777 -4.31 41.37 24.84
CA LYS A 777 -2.84 41.18 24.74
C LYS A 777 -2.10 42.42 24.18
N SER A 778 -2.75 43.20 23.33
CA SER A 778 -2.21 44.46 22.78
C SER A 778 -2.09 45.59 23.82
N THR A 779 -2.89 45.57 24.88
CA THR A 779 -2.84 46.57 25.96
C THR A 779 -1.67 46.30 26.91
N LEU A 780 -1.36 45.01 27.17
CA LEU A 780 -0.18 44.57 27.95
C LEU A 780 1.14 44.89 27.23
N ALA A 781 1.17 44.81 25.90
CA ALA A 781 2.36 45.15 25.11
C ALA A 781 2.69 46.66 25.13
N LYS A 782 1.69 47.54 25.27
CA LYS A 782 1.91 49.00 25.38
C LYS A 782 2.41 49.44 26.76
N ALA A 783 2.02 48.76 27.84
CA ALA A 783 2.47 49.09 29.19
C ALA A 783 3.96 48.76 29.43
N ASN A 784 4.49 47.73 28.75
CA ASN A 784 5.90 47.35 28.84
C ASN A 784 6.83 48.20 27.97
N ALA A 785 6.29 48.98 27.03
CA ALA A 785 7.09 49.87 26.19
C ALA A 785 7.34 51.24 26.85
N SER A 786 6.48 51.67 27.79
CA SER A 786 6.60 52.97 28.47
C SER A 786 7.53 52.98 29.69
N THR A 787 8.05 51.84 30.12
CA THR A 787 8.93 51.72 31.30
C THR A 787 10.42 51.52 30.95
N GLY A 788 10.76 51.41 29.67
CA GLY A 788 12.13 51.14 29.20
C GLY A 788 13.01 52.36 28.89
N GLU A 789 12.47 53.59 28.92
CA GLU A 789 13.17 54.78 28.38
C GLU A 789 13.62 55.80 29.45
N ALA A 790 13.67 55.43 30.73
CA ALA A 790 14.06 56.33 31.83
C ALA A 790 15.23 55.84 32.71
N ALA A 791 16.07 54.91 32.26
CA ALA A 791 17.18 54.40 33.07
C ALA A 791 18.51 54.25 32.30
N VAL A 792 18.93 55.29 31.55
CA VAL A 792 20.34 55.53 31.21
C VAL A 792 20.59 57.04 31.14
N LYS A 793 20.78 57.67 32.30
CA LYS A 793 21.56 58.91 32.53
C LYS A 793 21.48 59.31 34.01
N ALA A 794 22.40 58.77 34.81
CA ALA A 794 23.02 59.37 35.99
C ALA A 794 24.23 58.49 36.36
#